data_AF-A0A953YXG8-F1
#
_entry.id   AF-A0A953YXG8-F1
#
_cell.length_a   1.000
_cell.length_b   1.000
_cell.length_c   1.000
_cell.angle_alpha   90.00
_cell.angle_beta   90.00
_cell.angle_gamma   90.00
#
_symmetry.space_group_name_H-M   'P 1'
#
loop_
_entity.id
_entity.type
_entity.pdbx_description
1 polymer ?
#
loop_
_entity_poly.entity_id
_entity_poly.type
_entity_poly.pdbx_seq_one_letter_code
_entity_poly.pdbx_strand_id
1 'polypeptide(L)'
;MPNNTTATWHSTYLLGVALLLPIGTIVLVTYFFTRMNPFAPEIHSDPWAFSIIAFAGGLSALMATLLALFASATYRARVRFENEYRQLQRFLNEDVAKERTRLMRNLDLVSAAQQVSMAIKQEVDFERILSVVLEQLEHFARGDSIAVFTVDEAGVPLVRAERRNGVDRFPPALNPDSVECTLVEEAVRLGRQVRELNEKTGEFVMAVFFSTPDGARGVVRIARNVADEPDFQDEMPAYEQAVAQLVRMVSLGLKTASMWDRAIKDEKTGLYNANHYQDQMKRQVAIAQRSGASLSLIMMDIDKFKHINDTYGHLAGDKVLAEVSAILKREARESDTPYRYGGEELCIVCCGTTEEDAAKAAERIRYIIASTEFADDRGRLLPVSASFGVAEFHPSKMQTEKDLKEGCDRALYVAKEDGRNMVVVAEGNDKFRKIPRSGDPSKEVKRRMGLSGDNSPLDGDNDPAPLKDEKQASARASLGESIDKLATGLADVVGTDTGRARVVDSVVREAAEFLTRNLSARLGSTEEEPEPPKAKRKRTPKKKAAESPVVKTPETAATEPKPKRKPARRKKSKKAEEKEAAAAALKALQEEEDKALAADSDRLDYLTDEEAEQLSKGEAPSKRLRNVIRKPA
;
A
#
# COMPACT_ATOMS: atom_id res chain seq x y z
N MET A 1 28.30 5.25 47.37
CA MET A 1 28.89 5.17 48.73
C MET A 1 29.42 6.54 49.10
N PRO A 2 28.93 7.23 50.14
CA PRO A 2 29.52 8.50 50.53
C PRO A 2 30.86 8.22 51.22
N ASN A 3 31.92 8.82 50.68
CA ASN A 3 33.29 8.74 51.17
C ASN A 3 33.36 9.15 52.64
N ASN A 4 33.82 8.22 53.47
CA ASN A 4 34.09 8.36 54.92
C ASN A 4 35.26 9.31 55.25
N THR A 5 35.66 10.18 54.31
CA THR A 5 36.79 11.10 54.45
C THR A 5 36.41 12.40 55.14
N THR A 6 35.13 12.72 55.30
CA THR A 6 34.69 13.94 56.00
C THR A 6 34.94 13.88 57.52
N ALA A 7 34.89 12.69 58.12
CA ALA A 7 35.10 12.50 59.56
C ALA A 7 36.58 12.59 59.97
N THR A 8 37.50 12.17 59.10
CA THR A 8 38.93 12.08 59.46
C THR A 8 39.61 13.45 59.53
N TRP A 9 39.25 14.39 58.64
CA TRP A 9 39.89 15.71 58.56
C TRP A 9 39.31 16.76 59.51
N HIS A 10 38.03 16.69 59.86
CA HIS A 10 37.50 17.48 60.98
C HIS A 10 38.14 17.07 62.31
N SER A 11 38.45 15.78 62.49
CA SER A 11 39.15 15.30 63.68
C SER A 11 40.57 15.85 63.80
N THR A 12 41.36 15.86 62.72
CA THR A 12 42.75 16.36 62.74
C THR A 12 42.84 17.88 62.90
N TYR A 13 41.87 18.63 62.37
CA TYR A 13 41.82 20.08 62.51
C TYR A 13 41.38 20.53 63.91
N LEU A 14 40.34 19.89 64.48
CA LEU A 14 39.98 20.08 65.88
C LEU A 14 41.12 19.66 66.81
N LEU A 15 41.85 18.59 66.49
CA LEU A 15 43.04 18.17 67.24
C LEU A 15 44.14 19.26 67.21
N GLY A 16 44.42 19.85 66.05
CA GLY A 16 45.44 20.88 65.89
C GLY A 16 45.11 22.17 66.64
N VAL A 17 43.86 22.63 66.59
CA VAL A 17 43.40 23.81 67.34
C VAL A 17 43.33 23.50 68.84
N ALA A 18 42.90 22.30 69.23
CA ALA A 18 42.87 21.85 70.62
C ALA A 18 44.27 21.60 71.21
N LEU A 19 45.31 21.39 70.39
CA LEU A 19 46.70 21.25 70.83
C LEU A 19 47.42 22.60 70.99
N LEU A 20 47.04 23.64 70.23
CA LEU A 20 47.70 24.96 70.29
C LEU A 20 47.18 25.85 71.43
N LEU A 21 45.88 25.77 71.76
CA LEU A 21 45.28 26.46 72.91
C LEU A 21 45.91 26.10 74.28
N PRO A 22 46.20 24.82 74.60
CA PRO A 22 46.84 24.45 75.86
C PRO A 22 48.29 24.92 75.92
N ILE A 23 49.05 25.01 74.81
CA ILE A 23 50.44 25.46 74.87
C ILE A 23 50.54 26.94 75.26
N GLY A 24 49.71 27.79 74.65
CA GLY A 24 49.67 29.22 75.00
C GLY A 24 49.20 29.45 76.44
N THR A 25 48.21 28.70 76.91
CA THR A 25 47.72 28.77 78.29
C THR A 25 48.70 28.16 79.30
N ILE A 26 49.39 27.06 78.97
CA ILE A 26 50.45 26.47 79.80
C ILE A 26 51.59 27.46 79.96
N VAL A 27 52.03 28.17 78.92
CA VAL A 27 53.08 29.20 79.03
C VAL A 27 52.62 30.36 79.93
N LEU A 28 51.38 30.83 79.78
CA LEU A 28 50.81 31.91 80.60
C LEU A 28 50.63 31.51 82.07
N VAL A 29 50.17 30.27 82.32
CA VAL A 29 49.98 29.69 83.65
C VAL A 29 51.32 29.40 84.32
N THR A 30 52.29 28.86 83.58
CA THR A 30 53.65 28.62 84.10
C THR A 30 54.35 29.93 84.45
N TYR A 31 54.15 31.00 83.66
CA TYR A 31 54.61 32.35 83.97
C TYR A 31 53.90 32.96 85.19
N PHE A 32 52.58 32.76 85.32
CA PHE A 32 51.81 33.23 86.47
C PHE A 32 52.24 32.53 87.78
N PHE A 33 52.45 31.21 87.74
CA PHE A 33 52.91 30.43 88.89
C PHE A 33 54.36 30.73 89.26
N THR A 34 55.26 30.98 88.29
CA THR A 34 56.63 31.41 88.58
C THR A 34 56.67 32.81 89.21
N ARG A 35 55.72 33.69 88.90
CA ARG A 35 55.59 35.02 89.52
C ARG A 35 54.98 35.01 90.93
N MET A 36 54.18 33.99 91.27
CA MET A 36 53.57 33.81 92.59
C MET A 36 54.42 32.97 93.55
N ASN A 37 55.54 32.40 93.09
CA ASN A 37 56.40 31.56 93.93
C ASN A 37 57.36 32.44 94.77
N PRO A 38 57.21 32.50 96.11
CA PRO A 38 57.97 33.42 96.96
C PRO A 38 59.45 33.03 97.18
N PHE A 39 59.93 31.94 96.56
CA PHE A 39 61.29 31.39 96.75
C PHE A 39 62.24 31.58 95.55
N ALA A 40 61.87 32.36 94.54
CA ALA A 40 62.74 32.66 93.37
C ALA A 40 62.93 34.17 93.19
N PRO A 41 63.90 34.82 93.87
CA PRO A 41 63.98 36.29 93.92
C PRO A 41 64.54 36.97 92.67
N GLU A 42 65.15 36.24 91.73
CA GLU A 42 65.97 36.85 90.66
C GLU A 42 65.28 37.07 89.31
N ILE A 43 64.00 36.73 89.13
CA ILE A 43 63.30 36.88 87.83
C ILE A 43 62.33 38.09 87.83
N HIS A 44 62.46 39.02 88.78
CA HIS A 44 61.45 40.06 89.00
C HIS A 44 61.62 41.37 88.22
N SER A 45 62.58 41.51 87.31
CA SER A 45 62.80 42.78 86.61
C SER A 45 63.41 42.69 85.21
N ASP A 46 62.93 41.79 84.34
CA ASP A 46 63.34 41.81 82.93
C ASP A 46 62.17 42.21 82.00
N PRO A 47 62.05 43.50 81.61
CA PRO A 47 61.00 44.01 80.72
C PRO A 47 60.94 43.28 79.37
N TRP A 48 62.07 42.67 78.97
CA TRP A 48 62.18 41.92 77.73
C TRP A 48 61.35 40.63 77.76
N ALA A 49 61.25 39.94 78.90
CA ALA A 49 60.49 38.70 79.01
C ALA A 49 58.98 38.90 78.78
N PHE A 50 58.40 39.96 79.36
CA PHE A 50 56.98 40.29 79.16
C PHE A 50 56.70 40.70 77.70
N SER A 51 57.61 41.47 77.10
CA SER A 51 57.51 41.89 75.70
C SER A 51 57.59 40.70 74.74
N ILE A 52 58.45 39.72 75.01
CA ILE A 52 58.58 38.49 74.22
C ILE A 52 57.31 37.63 74.32
N ILE A 53 56.74 37.45 75.51
CA ILE A 53 55.52 36.65 75.71
C ILE A 53 54.30 37.34 75.07
N ALA A 54 54.16 38.65 75.23
CA ALA A 54 53.09 39.42 74.59
C ALA A 54 53.21 39.38 73.06
N PHE A 55 54.43 39.47 72.52
CA PHE A 55 54.70 39.31 71.09
C PHE A 55 54.38 37.91 70.58
N ALA A 56 54.77 36.86 71.33
CA ALA A 56 54.44 35.47 71.00
C ALA A 56 52.93 35.20 71.03
N GLY A 57 52.21 35.75 72.01
CA GLY A 57 50.75 35.67 72.10
C GLY A 57 50.06 36.41 70.95
N GLY A 58 50.53 37.61 70.61
CA GLY A 58 50.05 38.39 69.46
C GLY A 58 50.28 37.68 68.13
N LEU A 59 51.46 37.06 67.94
CA LEU A 59 51.79 36.29 66.75
C LEU A 59 50.92 35.03 66.64
N SER A 60 50.65 34.34 67.76
CA SER A 60 49.75 33.18 67.81
C SER A 60 48.31 33.55 67.46
N ALA A 61 47.79 34.65 68.01
CA ALA A 61 46.46 35.16 67.69
C ALA A 61 46.34 35.57 66.22
N LEU A 62 47.34 36.27 65.68
CA LEU A 62 47.43 36.65 64.26
C LEU A 62 47.42 35.40 63.37
N MET A 63 48.22 34.39 63.72
CA MET A 63 48.28 33.12 62.99
C MET A 63 46.93 32.37 63.02
N ALA A 64 46.24 32.35 64.17
CA ALA A 64 44.92 31.76 64.29
C ALA A 64 43.88 32.49 63.43
N THR A 65 43.89 33.82 63.38
CA THR A 65 43.01 34.59 62.49
C THR A 65 43.33 34.37 61.01
N LEU A 66 44.60 34.30 60.62
CA LEU A 66 45.01 34.02 59.24
C LEU A 66 44.56 32.61 58.81
N LEU A 67 44.71 31.62 59.68
CA LEU A 67 44.22 30.25 59.46
C LEU A 67 42.69 30.20 59.35
N ALA A 68 41.97 30.94 60.19
CA ALA A 68 40.51 31.02 60.12
C ALA A 68 40.01 31.70 58.82
N LEU A 69 40.69 32.76 58.38
CA LEU A 69 40.41 33.43 57.10
C LEU A 69 40.71 32.52 55.91
N PHE A 70 41.83 31.79 55.94
CA PHE A 70 42.18 30.82 54.91
C PHE A 70 41.18 29.65 54.86
N ALA A 71 40.76 29.13 56.02
CA ALA A 71 39.72 28.10 56.12
C ALA A 71 38.36 28.61 55.60
N SER A 72 37.98 29.85 55.93
CA SER A 72 36.75 30.47 55.41
C SER A 72 36.81 30.69 53.89
N ALA A 73 37.96 31.11 53.36
CA ALA A 73 38.16 31.33 51.93
C ALA A 73 38.10 30.00 51.15
N THR A 74 38.78 28.96 51.64
CA THR A 74 38.75 27.61 51.05
C THR A 74 37.38 26.96 51.13
N TYR A 75 36.66 27.11 52.26
CA TYR A 75 35.27 26.66 52.38
C TYR A 75 34.35 27.37 51.37
N ARG A 76 34.45 28.70 51.26
CA ARG A 76 33.66 29.47 50.27
C ARG A 76 33.98 29.09 48.83
N ALA A 77 35.26 28.89 48.50
CA ALA A 77 35.68 28.44 47.19
C ALA A 77 35.10 27.05 46.87
N ARG A 78 35.14 26.12 47.83
CA ARG A 78 34.58 24.78 47.67
C ARG A 78 33.06 24.78 47.48
N VAL A 79 32.32 25.56 48.26
CA VAL A 79 30.85 25.66 48.11
C VAL A 79 30.47 26.24 46.75
N ARG A 80 31.20 27.25 46.26
CA ARG A 80 30.99 27.77 44.90
C ARG A 80 31.25 26.71 43.84
N PHE A 81 32.37 26.00 43.95
CA PHE A 81 32.74 24.95 42.99
C PHE A 81 31.74 23.80 42.97
N GLU A 82 31.24 23.36 44.13
CA GLU A 82 30.21 22.31 44.22
C GLU A 82 28.87 22.74 43.62
N ASN A 83 28.51 24.02 43.71
CA ASN A 83 27.29 24.55 43.11
C ASN A 83 27.42 24.66 41.58
N GLU A 84 28.54 25.18 41.08
CA GLU A 84 28.84 25.24 39.63
C GLU A 84 28.91 23.84 39.02
N TYR A 85 29.59 22.90 39.70
CA TYR A 85 29.65 21.51 39.28
C TYR A 85 28.26 20.87 39.22
N ARG A 86 27.40 21.08 40.22
CA ARG A 86 26.02 20.57 40.22
C ARG A 86 25.17 21.17 39.10
N GLN A 87 25.32 22.46 38.80
CA GLN A 87 24.60 23.09 37.70
C GLN A 87 25.04 22.52 36.35
N LEU A 88 26.34 22.40 36.12
CA LEU A 88 26.88 21.82 34.89
C LEU A 88 26.43 20.36 34.72
N GLN A 89 26.43 19.58 35.80
CA GLN A 89 26.01 18.18 35.78
C GLN A 89 24.51 18.03 35.45
N ARG A 90 23.65 18.94 35.92
CA ARG A 90 22.22 18.96 35.55
C ARG A 90 22.03 19.29 34.07
N PHE A 91 22.69 20.35 33.60
CA PHE A 91 22.62 20.76 32.21
C PHE A 91 23.06 19.63 31.26
N LEU A 92 24.20 19.00 31.56
CA LEU A 92 24.72 17.90 30.75
C LEU A 92 23.77 16.69 30.76
N ASN A 93 23.20 16.34 31.91
CA ASN A 93 22.27 15.21 32.02
C ASN A 93 20.96 15.47 31.27
N GLU A 94 20.41 16.69 31.32
CA GLU A 94 19.20 17.06 30.59
C GLU A 94 19.42 17.05 29.07
N ASP A 95 20.51 17.62 28.58
CA ASP A 95 20.83 17.62 27.14
C ASP A 95 21.11 16.20 26.63
N VAL A 96 21.88 15.40 27.37
CA VAL A 96 22.13 14.00 27.02
C VAL A 96 20.83 13.19 27.02
N ALA A 97 19.91 13.43 27.95
CA ALA A 97 18.61 12.77 27.97
C ALA A 97 17.74 13.15 26.76
N LYS A 98 17.73 14.44 26.38
CA LYS A 98 17.02 14.92 25.17
C LYS A 98 17.58 14.31 23.89
N GLU A 99 18.90 14.36 23.70
CA GLU A 99 19.55 13.77 22.52
C GLU A 99 19.37 12.25 22.48
N ARG A 100 19.48 11.55 23.62
CA ARG A 100 19.20 10.12 23.69
C ARG A 100 17.77 9.79 23.24
N THR A 101 16.79 10.58 23.70
CA THR A 101 15.38 10.38 23.32
C THR A 101 15.16 10.60 21.83
N ARG A 102 15.82 11.61 21.26
CA ARG A 102 15.80 11.91 19.82
C ARG A 102 16.43 10.77 19.00
N LEU A 103 17.61 10.28 19.41
CA LEU A 103 18.29 9.15 18.79
C LEU A 103 17.47 7.88 18.84
N MET A 104 16.84 7.57 19.99
CA MET A 104 15.96 6.41 20.12
C MET A 104 14.76 6.52 19.17
N ARG A 105 14.09 7.68 19.09
CA ARG A 105 13.00 7.90 18.12
C ARG A 105 13.45 7.69 16.67
N ASN A 106 14.64 8.17 16.30
CA ASN A 106 15.20 7.95 14.97
C ASN A 106 15.51 6.46 14.69
N LEU A 107 15.99 5.73 15.70
CA LEU A 107 16.25 4.30 15.58
C LEU A 107 14.95 3.52 15.39
N ASP A 108 13.90 3.86 16.14
CA ASP A 108 12.57 3.25 16.00
C ASP A 108 11.98 3.51 14.62
N LEU A 109 12.14 4.74 14.08
CA LEU A 109 11.74 5.08 12.72
C LEU A 109 12.46 4.22 11.67
N VAL A 110 13.77 4.05 11.79
CA VAL A 110 14.56 3.22 10.87
C VAL A 110 14.17 1.75 10.96
N SER A 111 13.97 1.25 12.18
CA SER A 111 13.56 -0.14 12.41
C SER A 111 12.20 -0.43 11.80
N ALA A 112 11.21 0.43 12.03
CA ALA A 112 9.87 0.31 11.46
C ALA A 112 9.92 0.31 9.92
N ALA A 113 10.71 1.21 9.33
CA ALA A 113 10.88 1.26 7.88
C ALA A 113 11.55 -0.01 7.32
N GLN A 114 12.55 -0.57 8.02
CA GLN A 114 13.18 -1.82 7.63
C GLN A 114 12.21 -3.00 7.70
N GLN A 115 11.38 -3.10 8.74
CA GLN A 115 10.38 -4.16 8.87
C GLN A 115 9.35 -4.10 7.75
N VAL A 116 8.84 -2.89 7.44
CA VAL A 116 7.92 -2.69 6.30
C VAL A 116 8.61 -3.04 4.98
N SER A 117 9.87 -2.62 4.77
CA SER A 117 10.63 -2.95 3.57
C SER A 117 10.84 -4.47 3.41
N MET A 118 11.08 -5.18 4.52
CA MET A 118 11.21 -6.64 4.54
C MET A 118 9.89 -7.32 4.23
N ALA A 119 8.79 -6.86 4.82
CA ALA A 119 7.45 -7.36 4.53
C ALA A 119 7.11 -7.19 3.04
N ILE A 120 7.37 -6.03 2.44
CA ILE A 120 7.16 -5.79 1.00
C ILE A 120 7.98 -6.76 0.12
N LYS A 121 9.19 -7.13 0.55
CA LYS A 121 10.05 -8.03 -0.23
C LYS A 121 9.69 -9.51 -0.11
N GLN A 122 9.15 -9.92 1.03
CA GLN A 122 8.92 -11.33 1.36
C GLN A 122 7.46 -11.76 1.21
N GLU A 123 6.53 -10.84 1.43
CA GLU A 123 5.11 -11.13 1.38
C GLU A 123 4.53 -10.81 0.00
N VAL A 124 3.78 -11.78 -0.52
CA VAL A 124 2.95 -11.61 -1.72
C VAL A 124 1.54 -11.17 -1.33
N ASP A 125 1.15 -11.39 -0.07
CA ASP A 125 -0.17 -11.03 0.44
C ASP A 125 -0.19 -9.57 0.91
N PHE A 126 -1.06 -8.79 0.28
CA PHE A 126 -1.26 -7.39 0.57
C PHE A 126 -1.76 -7.12 1.99
N GLU A 127 -2.72 -7.89 2.50
CA GLU A 127 -3.24 -7.71 3.86
C GLU A 127 -2.13 -7.93 4.88
N ARG A 128 -1.19 -8.84 4.58
CA ARG A 128 -0.02 -9.11 5.42
C ARG A 128 0.95 -7.94 5.45
N ILE A 129 1.21 -7.30 4.31
CA ILE A 129 2.01 -6.07 4.24
C ILE A 129 1.34 -4.97 5.07
N LEU A 130 0.03 -4.76 4.92
CA LEU A 130 -0.69 -3.75 5.70
C LEU A 130 -0.73 -4.07 7.20
N SER A 131 -0.86 -5.34 7.58
CA SER A 131 -0.81 -5.76 8.98
C SER A 131 0.51 -5.33 9.62
N VAL A 132 1.63 -5.56 8.93
CA VAL A 132 2.95 -5.12 9.42
C VAL A 132 3.01 -3.59 9.51
N VAL A 133 2.52 -2.87 8.50
CA VAL A 133 2.50 -1.40 8.53
C VAL A 133 1.65 -0.87 9.70
N LEU A 134 0.46 -1.43 9.91
CA LEU A 134 -0.44 -1.06 11.00
C LEU A 134 0.18 -1.36 12.37
N GLU A 135 0.81 -2.51 12.53
CA GLU A 135 1.51 -2.88 13.75
C GLU A 135 2.67 -1.92 14.06
N GLN A 136 3.46 -1.53 13.05
CA GLN A 136 4.53 -0.53 13.25
C GLN A 136 3.98 0.84 13.62
N LEU A 137 2.88 1.25 12.99
CA LEU A 137 2.21 2.52 13.30
C LEU A 137 1.61 2.50 14.71
N GLU A 138 1.00 1.39 15.14
CA GLU A 138 0.45 1.21 16.50
C GLU A 138 1.56 1.30 17.54
N HIS A 139 2.65 0.57 17.32
CA HIS A 139 3.78 0.56 18.24
C HIS A 139 4.43 1.94 18.39
N PHE A 140 4.66 2.64 17.28
CA PHE A 140 5.34 3.93 17.29
C PHE A 140 4.43 5.07 17.75
N ALA A 141 3.21 5.14 17.21
CA ALA A 141 2.27 6.23 17.49
C ALA A 141 1.51 6.02 18.80
N ARG A 142 1.53 4.81 19.37
CA ARG A 142 0.73 4.42 20.55
C ARG A 142 -0.75 4.74 20.36
N GLY A 143 -1.27 4.51 19.15
CA GLY A 143 -2.66 4.77 18.80
C GLY A 143 -3.57 3.63 19.24
N ASP A 144 -4.74 3.95 19.77
CA ASP A 144 -5.79 2.97 20.12
C ASP A 144 -6.52 2.44 18.87
N SER A 145 -6.61 3.30 17.85
CA SER A 145 -7.21 2.99 16.55
C SER A 145 -6.40 3.65 15.44
N ILE A 146 -6.00 2.86 14.46
CA ILE A 146 -5.26 3.31 13.29
C ILE A 146 -5.98 2.82 12.05
N ALA A 147 -6.29 3.73 11.14
CA ALA A 147 -6.94 3.41 9.88
C ALA A 147 -6.15 3.97 8.70
N VAL A 148 -5.96 3.13 7.68
CA VAL A 148 -5.29 3.49 6.43
C VAL A 148 -6.35 3.70 5.37
N PHE A 149 -6.31 4.85 4.72
CA PHE A 149 -7.16 5.24 3.60
C PHE A 149 -6.31 5.45 2.35
N THR A 150 -6.82 5.01 1.21
CA THR A 150 -6.35 5.44 -0.11
C THR A 150 -7.29 6.52 -0.63
N VAL A 151 -6.76 7.48 -1.37
CA VAL A 151 -7.59 8.50 -2.03
C VAL A 151 -7.68 8.13 -3.51
N ASP A 152 -8.90 8.05 -4.03
CA ASP A 152 -9.12 7.81 -5.45
C ASP A 152 -8.81 9.05 -6.33
N GLU A 153 -9.09 8.96 -7.63
CA GLU A 153 -8.88 10.07 -8.55
C GLU A 153 -9.88 11.22 -8.33
N ALA A 154 -11.10 10.89 -7.86
CA ALA A 154 -12.13 11.85 -7.51
C ALA A 154 -11.88 12.58 -6.18
N GLY A 155 -10.89 12.12 -5.40
CA GLY A 155 -10.56 12.69 -4.09
C GLY A 155 -11.35 12.09 -2.94
N VAL A 156 -12.02 10.96 -3.14
CA VAL A 156 -12.79 10.27 -2.10
C VAL A 156 -11.85 9.34 -1.31
N PRO A 157 -11.79 9.45 0.03
CA PRO A 157 -11.04 8.53 0.86
C PRO A 157 -11.75 7.18 0.94
N LEU A 158 -11.05 6.10 0.61
CA LEU A 158 -11.52 4.73 0.79
C LEU A 158 -10.64 4.02 1.81
N VAL A 159 -11.28 3.54 2.87
CA VAL A 159 -10.63 2.80 3.94
C VAL A 159 -10.13 1.44 3.45
N ARG A 160 -8.89 1.09 3.80
CA ARG A 160 -8.21 -0.15 3.37
C ARG A 160 -7.91 -1.11 4.48
N ALA A 161 -7.64 -0.58 5.65
CA ALA A 161 -7.49 -1.40 6.84
C ALA A 161 -7.69 -0.53 8.08
N GLU A 162 -8.19 -1.16 9.12
CA GLU A 162 -8.23 -0.61 10.47
C GLU A 162 -7.52 -1.59 11.39
N ARG A 163 -6.67 -1.08 12.28
CA ARG A 163 -6.21 -1.78 13.45
C ARG A 163 -6.78 -1.12 14.68
N ARG A 164 -7.47 -1.89 15.52
CA ARG A 164 -8.06 -1.39 16.76
C ARG A 164 -7.82 -2.40 17.87
N ASN A 165 -7.20 -1.96 18.95
CA ASN A 165 -6.82 -2.83 20.08
C ASN A 165 -6.05 -4.09 19.63
N GLY A 166 -5.06 -3.93 18.74
CA GLY A 166 -4.26 -5.04 18.21
C GLY A 166 -4.95 -5.99 17.22
N VAL A 167 -6.21 -5.74 16.83
CA VAL A 167 -6.93 -6.56 15.84
C VAL A 167 -7.00 -5.82 14.51
N ASP A 168 -6.48 -6.47 13.46
CA ASP A 168 -6.58 -5.97 12.08
C ASP A 168 -7.92 -6.34 11.45
N ARG A 169 -8.47 -5.40 10.69
CA ARG A 169 -9.67 -5.59 9.88
C ARG A 169 -9.44 -5.05 8.48
N PHE A 170 -9.94 -5.78 7.49
CA PHE A 170 -9.82 -5.46 6.07
C PHE A 170 -11.20 -5.57 5.41
N PRO A 171 -11.45 -4.85 4.29
CA PRO A 171 -12.65 -5.06 3.48
C PRO A 171 -12.77 -6.52 3.02
N PRO A 172 -13.98 -7.12 2.97
CA PRO A 172 -15.29 -6.49 3.14
C PRO A 172 -15.76 -6.34 4.60
N ALA A 173 -15.11 -6.98 5.57
CA ALA A 173 -15.49 -6.95 6.98
C ALA A 173 -15.35 -5.56 7.67
N LEU A 174 -14.93 -4.54 6.90
CA LEU A 174 -14.78 -3.17 7.35
C LEU A 174 -15.99 -2.35 6.91
N ASN A 175 -16.83 -1.94 7.85
CA ASN A 175 -17.93 -1.02 7.56
C ASN A 175 -17.38 0.42 7.45
N PRO A 176 -17.54 1.13 6.32
CA PRO A 176 -17.09 2.52 6.16
C PRO A 176 -17.65 3.47 7.23
N ASP A 177 -18.87 3.22 7.72
CA ASP A 177 -19.52 4.05 8.73
C ASP A 177 -18.93 3.85 10.14
N SER A 178 -18.14 2.78 10.33
CA SER A 178 -17.52 2.47 11.62
C SER A 178 -16.25 3.28 11.90
N VAL A 179 -15.69 3.93 10.89
CA VAL A 179 -14.50 4.77 11.00
C VAL A 179 -14.88 6.21 10.69
N GLU A 180 -14.71 7.10 11.66
CA GLU A 180 -15.02 8.52 11.48
C GLU A 180 -14.12 9.16 10.40
N CYS A 181 -14.75 9.64 9.33
CA CYS A 181 -14.11 10.16 8.13
C CYS A 181 -13.99 11.68 8.06
N THR A 182 -14.61 12.45 8.97
CA THR A 182 -14.65 13.92 8.93
C THR A 182 -13.26 14.54 8.83
N LEU A 183 -12.36 14.16 9.72
CA LEU A 183 -10.97 14.64 9.72
C LEU A 183 -10.16 14.12 8.52
N VAL A 184 -10.50 12.93 8.02
CA VAL A 184 -9.85 12.29 6.87
C VAL A 184 -10.18 13.07 5.59
N GLU A 185 -11.46 13.36 5.36
CA GLU A 185 -11.92 14.18 4.24
C GLU A 185 -11.29 15.57 4.25
N GLU A 186 -11.17 16.19 5.43
CA GLU A 186 -10.48 17.46 5.58
C GLU A 186 -8.98 17.36 5.22
N ALA A 187 -8.30 16.30 5.67
CA ALA A 187 -6.90 16.04 5.32
C ALA A 187 -6.71 15.90 3.81
N VAL A 188 -7.60 15.16 3.14
CA VAL A 188 -7.59 14.99 1.68
C VAL A 188 -7.81 16.32 0.97
N ARG A 189 -8.82 17.09 1.40
CA ARG A 189 -9.16 18.39 0.81
C ARG A 189 -8.00 19.39 0.90
N LEU A 190 -7.30 19.41 2.03
CA LEU A 190 -6.17 20.32 2.25
C LEU A 190 -4.84 19.77 1.74
N GLY A 191 -4.74 18.47 1.45
CA GLY A 191 -3.50 17.82 1.02
C GLY A 191 -2.37 17.86 2.06
N ARG A 192 -2.73 17.94 3.35
CA ARG A 192 -1.77 18.04 4.47
C ARG A 192 -2.30 17.31 5.70
N GLN A 193 -1.45 17.12 6.70
CA GLN A 193 -1.90 16.59 7.98
C GLN A 193 -2.84 17.56 8.71
N VAL A 194 -3.85 17.02 9.36
CA VAL A 194 -4.79 17.74 10.25
C VAL A 194 -4.96 16.95 11.54
N ARG A 195 -5.37 17.65 12.60
CA ARG A 195 -5.55 17.06 13.93
C ARG A 195 -6.70 17.72 14.67
N GLU A 196 -7.23 17.00 15.64
CA GLU A 196 -8.21 17.46 16.61
C GLU A 196 -7.87 16.88 17.99
N LEU A 197 -8.02 17.70 19.04
CA LEU A 197 -7.88 17.28 20.43
C LEU A 197 -9.15 17.69 21.17
N ASN A 198 -9.88 16.71 21.69
CA ASN A 198 -11.03 16.96 22.55
C ASN A 198 -10.55 17.05 24.00
N GLU A 199 -10.41 18.27 24.51
CA GLU A 199 -9.93 18.54 25.88
C GLU A 199 -10.81 17.91 26.98
N LYS A 200 -12.09 17.61 26.70
CA LYS A 200 -13.00 17.01 27.69
C LYS A 200 -12.85 15.51 27.79
N THR A 201 -12.61 14.82 26.67
CA THR A 201 -12.48 13.36 26.64
C THR A 201 -11.02 12.91 26.64
N GLY A 202 -10.08 13.81 26.35
CA GLY A 202 -8.69 13.47 26.09
C GLY A 202 -8.48 12.77 24.76
N GLU A 203 -9.48 12.74 23.87
CA GLU A 203 -9.36 12.07 22.58
C GLU A 203 -8.58 12.94 21.59
N PHE A 204 -7.43 12.44 21.16
CA PHE A 204 -6.59 13.03 20.14
C PHE A 204 -6.72 12.24 18.84
N VAL A 205 -7.06 12.91 17.75
CA VAL A 205 -7.14 12.32 16.42
C VAL A 205 -6.24 13.09 15.47
N MET A 206 -5.42 12.37 14.72
CA MET A 206 -4.56 12.92 13.67
C MET A 206 -4.83 12.19 12.35
N ALA A 207 -5.01 12.95 11.28
CA ALA A 207 -5.09 12.43 9.92
C ALA A 207 -3.87 12.91 9.13
N VAL A 208 -2.99 11.97 8.77
CA VAL A 208 -1.74 12.23 8.07
C VAL A 208 -1.91 11.95 6.58
N PHE A 209 -2.00 13.00 5.77
CA PHE A 209 -2.00 12.87 4.32
C PHE A 209 -0.61 12.46 3.81
N PHE A 210 -0.57 11.51 2.88
CA PHE A 210 0.64 11.14 2.16
C PHE A 210 0.41 11.12 0.66
N SER A 211 1.45 11.47 -0.08
CA SER A 211 1.53 11.33 -1.53
C SER A 211 2.88 10.74 -1.89
N THR A 212 2.87 9.78 -2.81
CA THR A 212 4.10 9.22 -3.37
C THR A 212 4.45 9.89 -4.69
N PRO A 213 5.73 9.86 -5.13
CA PRO A 213 6.15 10.46 -6.39
C PRO A 213 5.38 9.95 -7.62
N ASP A 214 4.93 8.70 -7.58
CA ASP A 214 4.19 8.06 -8.66
C ASP A 214 2.67 8.31 -8.58
N GLY A 215 2.24 9.24 -7.73
CA GLY A 215 0.87 9.74 -7.68
C GLY A 215 -0.09 8.96 -6.77
N ALA A 216 0.35 7.91 -6.06
CA ALA A 216 -0.49 7.28 -5.05
C ALA A 216 -0.70 8.24 -3.86
N ARG A 217 -1.97 8.48 -3.50
CA ARG A 217 -2.39 9.37 -2.42
C ARG A 217 -3.17 8.58 -1.37
N GLY A 218 -3.06 8.98 -0.12
CA GLY A 218 -3.75 8.34 0.98
C GLY A 218 -3.71 9.15 2.26
N VAL A 219 -4.41 8.67 3.27
CA VAL A 219 -4.45 9.27 4.61
C VAL A 219 -4.29 8.16 5.64
N VAL A 220 -3.48 8.39 6.66
CA VAL A 220 -3.43 7.53 7.85
C VAL A 220 -4.10 8.27 8.99
N ARG A 221 -5.22 7.76 9.48
CA ARG A 221 -5.89 8.23 10.70
C ARG A 221 -5.30 7.50 11.90
N ILE A 222 -4.96 8.24 12.94
CA ILE A 222 -4.48 7.73 14.22
C ILE A 222 -5.31 8.40 15.30
N ALA A 223 -5.99 7.60 16.11
CA ALA A 223 -6.73 8.05 17.27
C ALA A 223 -6.09 7.49 18.54
N ARG A 224 -5.93 8.34 19.55
CA ARG A 224 -5.29 8.01 20.82
C ARG A 224 -5.99 8.75 21.95
N ASN A 225 -6.16 8.08 23.07
CA ASN A 225 -6.57 8.70 24.32
C ASN A 225 -5.34 9.22 25.08
N VAL A 226 -5.31 10.52 25.35
CA VAL A 226 -4.25 11.22 26.07
C VAL A 226 -4.77 11.88 27.36
N ALA A 227 -5.93 11.45 27.87
CA ALA A 227 -6.51 11.99 29.11
C ALA A 227 -5.58 11.88 30.33
N ASP A 228 -4.77 10.81 30.38
CA ASP A 228 -3.83 10.54 31.47
C ASP A 228 -2.42 11.15 31.24
N GLU A 229 -2.23 11.90 30.15
CA GLU A 229 -0.95 12.51 29.75
C GLU A 229 -1.05 14.05 29.75
N PRO A 230 -0.98 14.71 30.92
CA PRO A 230 -1.21 16.16 31.04
C PRO A 230 -0.19 17.00 30.26
N ASP A 231 1.03 16.48 30.07
CA ASP A 231 2.11 17.16 29.34
C ASP A 231 2.03 16.93 27.82
N PHE A 232 1.05 16.16 27.32
CA PHE A 232 0.95 15.81 25.91
C PHE A 232 0.78 17.04 25.01
N GLN A 233 0.11 18.11 25.48
CA GLN A 233 -0.04 19.33 24.68
C GLN A 233 1.31 19.96 24.31
N ASP A 234 2.31 19.90 25.20
CA ASP A 234 3.65 20.43 24.95
C ASP A 234 4.48 19.48 24.05
N GLU A 235 4.26 18.17 24.15
CA GLU A 235 4.93 17.17 23.32
C GLU A 235 4.32 16.98 21.92
N MET A 236 3.06 17.42 21.75
CA MET A 236 2.24 17.20 20.56
C MET A 236 2.94 17.61 19.25
N PRO A 237 3.63 18.77 19.12
CA PRO A 237 4.32 19.12 17.88
C PRO A 237 5.42 18.12 17.50
N ALA A 238 6.17 17.62 18.49
CA ALA A 238 7.24 16.65 18.26
C ALA A 238 6.66 15.26 17.90
N TYR A 239 5.54 14.89 18.54
CA TYR A 239 4.80 13.68 18.22
C TYR A 239 4.26 13.71 16.78
N GLU A 240 3.59 14.80 16.39
CA GLU A 240 3.06 14.99 15.03
C GLU A 240 4.15 14.83 13.97
N GLN A 241 5.30 15.49 14.18
CA GLN A 241 6.41 15.44 13.24
C GLN A 241 6.96 14.02 13.09
N ALA A 242 7.10 13.30 14.21
CA ALA A 242 7.62 11.94 14.24
C ALA A 242 6.68 10.96 13.53
N VAL A 243 5.38 11.02 13.84
CA VAL A 243 4.35 10.19 13.22
C VAL A 243 4.25 10.47 11.72
N ALA A 244 4.25 11.75 11.32
CA ALA A 244 4.21 12.11 9.91
C ALA A 244 5.45 11.61 9.14
N GLN A 245 6.62 11.62 9.78
CA GLN A 245 7.84 11.05 9.21
C GLN A 245 7.73 9.53 9.03
N LEU A 246 7.21 8.82 10.02
CA LEU A 246 6.97 7.39 9.91
C LEU A 246 6.02 7.07 8.76
N VAL A 247 4.87 7.75 8.69
CA VAL A 247 3.87 7.57 7.62
C VAL A 247 4.51 7.78 6.25
N ARG A 248 5.38 8.79 6.09
CA ARG A 248 6.12 8.99 4.83
C ARG A 248 7.08 7.83 4.51
N MET A 249 7.78 7.27 5.49
CA MET A 249 8.69 6.14 5.26
C MET A 249 7.95 4.85 4.92
N VAL A 250 6.85 4.57 5.62
CA VAL A 250 6.01 3.38 5.37
C VAL A 250 5.05 3.59 4.20
N SER A 251 4.96 4.81 3.66
CA SER A 251 4.11 5.15 2.51
C SER A 251 4.40 4.28 1.30
N LEU A 252 5.60 3.70 1.18
CA LEU A 252 5.91 2.72 0.12
C LEU A 252 5.09 1.42 0.28
N GLY A 253 4.91 0.92 1.50
CA GLY A 253 4.01 -0.21 1.77
C GLY A 253 2.55 0.16 1.52
N LEU A 254 2.17 1.39 1.86
CA LEU A 254 0.86 1.95 1.55
C LEU A 254 0.66 2.24 0.05
N LYS A 255 1.73 2.46 -0.70
CA LYS A 255 1.70 2.64 -2.16
C LYS A 255 1.44 1.31 -2.85
N THR A 256 2.13 0.27 -2.39
CA THR A 256 1.81 -1.10 -2.79
C THR A 256 0.31 -1.32 -2.62
N ALA A 257 -0.31 -0.88 -1.52
CA ALA A 257 -1.77 -0.89 -1.33
C ALA A 257 -2.59 -0.22 -2.42
N SER A 258 -2.25 1.02 -2.76
CA SER A 258 -2.97 1.78 -3.79
C SER A 258 -2.79 1.16 -5.18
N MET A 259 -1.59 0.62 -5.47
CA MET A 259 -1.37 -0.16 -6.68
C MET A 259 -2.13 -1.47 -6.67
N TRP A 260 -2.25 -2.13 -5.52
CA TRP A 260 -3.03 -3.36 -5.37
C TRP A 260 -4.46 -3.13 -5.81
N ASP A 261 -5.13 -2.04 -5.43
CA ASP A 261 -6.49 -1.76 -5.93
C ASP A 261 -6.58 -1.68 -7.45
N ARG A 262 -5.64 -0.98 -8.10
CA ARG A 262 -5.58 -0.93 -9.57
C ARG A 262 -5.21 -2.29 -10.18
N ALA A 263 -4.44 -3.10 -9.46
CA ALA A 263 -4.00 -4.42 -9.90
C ALA A 263 -5.05 -5.51 -9.67
N ILE A 264 -5.99 -5.33 -8.73
CA ILE A 264 -7.01 -6.33 -8.37
C ILE A 264 -8.41 -5.91 -8.79
N LYS A 265 -8.66 -4.66 -9.16
CA LYS A 265 -9.95 -4.20 -9.69
C LYS A 265 -9.87 -3.92 -11.17
N ASP A 266 -10.99 -4.11 -11.85
CA ASP A 266 -11.17 -3.77 -13.24
C ASP A 266 -11.63 -2.30 -13.36
N GLU A 267 -10.97 -1.53 -14.23
CA GLU A 267 -11.19 -0.07 -14.35
C GLU A 267 -12.60 0.30 -14.85
N LYS A 268 -13.23 -0.54 -15.67
CA LYS A 268 -14.54 -0.21 -16.27
C LYS A 268 -15.71 -0.52 -15.33
N THR A 269 -15.56 -1.53 -14.50
CA THR A 269 -16.63 -2.07 -13.64
C THR A 269 -16.43 -1.74 -12.16
N GLY A 270 -15.18 -1.45 -11.78
CA GLY A 270 -14.73 -1.35 -10.39
C GLY A 270 -14.88 -2.64 -9.59
N LEU A 271 -15.23 -3.77 -10.22
CA LEU A 271 -15.27 -5.09 -9.61
C LEU A 271 -13.86 -5.64 -9.46
N TYR A 272 -13.68 -6.66 -8.62
CA TYR A 272 -12.41 -7.39 -8.60
C TYR A 272 -12.17 -8.12 -9.93
N ASN A 273 -10.93 -8.18 -10.39
CA ASN A 273 -10.59 -8.78 -11.67
C ASN A 273 -10.31 -10.29 -11.56
N ALA A 274 -10.09 -10.93 -12.71
CA ALA A 274 -9.86 -12.37 -12.81
C ALA A 274 -8.65 -12.88 -12.03
N ASN A 275 -7.59 -12.07 -11.87
CA ASN A 275 -6.41 -12.47 -11.10
C ASN A 275 -6.75 -12.58 -9.62
N HIS A 276 -7.44 -11.57 -9.08
CA HIS A 276 -7.90 -11.59 -7.69
C HIS A 276 -8.92 -12.70 -7.43
N TYR A 277 -9.79 -12.99 -8.40
CA TYR A 277 -10.70 -14.14 -8.34
C TYR A 277 -9.94 -15.46 -8.12
N GLN A 278 -8.90 -15.73 -8.92
CA GLN A 278 -8.15 -17.00 -8.83
C GLN A 278 -7.48 -17.18 -7.46
N ASP A 279 -6.93 -16.12 -6.89
CA ASP A 279 -6.27 -16.20 -5.59
C ASP A 279 -7.28 -16.39 -4.45
N GLN A 280 -8.40 -15.65 -4.48
CA GLN A 280 -9.45 -15.77 -3.47
C GLN A 280 -10.17 -17.11 -3.54
N MET A 281 -10.50 -17.59 -4.74
CA MET A 281 -11.23 -18.83 -4.93
C MET A 281 -10.45 -20.03 -4.37
N LYS A 282 -9.13 -20.11 -4.59
CA LYS A 282 -8.26 -21.13 -3.97
C LYS A 282 -8.35 -21.11 -2.44
N ARG A 283 -8.31 -19.92 -1.83
CA ARG A 283 -8.41 -19.77 -0.37
C ARG A 283 -9.77 -20.24 0.14
N GLN A 284 -10.85 -19.83 -0.51
CA GLN A 284 -12.21 -20.19 -0.10
C GLN A 284 -12.50 -21.69 -0.25
N VAL A 285 -12.04 -22.32 -1.34
CA VAL A 285 -12.12 -23.79 -1.46
C VAL A 285 -11.38 -24.48 -0.34
N ALA A 286 -10.15 -24.03 -0.02
CA ALA A 286 -9.38 -24.63 1.07
C ALA A 286 -10.05 -24.43 2.44
N ILE A 287 -10.72 -23.29 2.67
CA ILE A 287 -11.51 -23.05 3.88
C ILE A 287 -12.71 -24.00 3.92
N ALA A 288 -13.53 -24.05 2.86
CA ALA A 288 -14.71 -24.90 2.75
C ALA A 288 -14.37 -26.40 2.93
N GLN A 289 -13.24 -26.85 2.35
CA GLN A 289 -12.73 -28.21 2.54
C GLN A 289 -12.41 -28.55 4.00
N ARG A 290 -11.85 -27.59 4.75
CA ARG A 290 -11.46 -27.81 6.15
C ARG A 290 -12.62 -27.66 7.14
N SER A 291 -13.48 -26.67 6.94
CA SER A 291 -14.56 -26.34 7.86
C SER A 291 -15.88 -27.05 7.54
N GLY A 292 -16.02 -27.58 6.32
CA GLY A 292 -17.29 -28.09 5.82
C GLY A 292 -18.33 -27.00 5.52
N ALA A 293 -17.92 -25.73 5.49
CA ALA A 293 -18.82 -24.62 5.17
C ALA A 293 -19.24 -24.65 3.69
N SER A 294 -20.50 -24.28 3.42
CA SER A 294 -21.00 -24.12 2.06
C SER A 294 -20.26 -23.00 1.32
N LEU A 295 -20.02 -23.20 0.03
CA LEU A 295 -19.37 -22.25 -0.85
C LEU A 295 -20.01 -22.39 -2.22
N SER A 296 -20.66 -21.35 -2.70
CA SER A 296 -21.31 -21.35 -4.01
C SER A 296 -20.66 -20.35 -4.96
N LEU A 297 -20.69 -20.65 -6.24
CA LEU A 297 -20.26 -19.78 -7.32
C LEU A 297 -21.47 -19.45 -8.19
N ILE A 298 -21.63 -18.17 -8.51
CA ILE A 298 -22.57 -17.69 -9.52
C ILE A 298 -21.75 -17.14 -10.68
N MET A 299 -21.97 -17.65 -11.89
CA MET A 299 -21.40 -17.10 -13.11
C MET A 299 -22.51 -16.46 -13.93
N MET A 300 -22.24 -15.26 -14.45
CA MET A 300 -23.19 -14.45 -15.19
C MET A 300 -22.58 -13.96 -16.49
N ASP A 301 -23.42 -13.90 -17.51
CA ASP A 301 -23.11 -13.30 -18.80
C ASP A 301 -24.24 -12.38 -19.23
N ILE A 302 -23.88 -11.18 -19.72
CA ILE A 302 -24.85 -10.24 -20.28
C ILE A 302 -25.31 -10.77 -21.63
N ASP A 303 -26.61 -11.01 -21.76
CA ASP A 303 -27.17 -11.61 -22.96
C ASP A 303 -27.00 -10.70 -24.17
N LYS A 304 -26.48 -11.28 -25.26
CA LYS A 304 -26.33 -10.60 -26.55
C LYS A 304 -25.48 -9.31 -26.42
N PHE A 305 -24.51 -9.26 -25.50
CA PHE A 305 -23.67 -8.06 -25.29
C PHE A 305 -22.91 -7.61 -26.54
N LYS A 306 -22.43 -8.54 -27.37
CA LYS A 306 -21.88 -8.22 -28.69
C LYS A 306 -22.87 -7.46 -29.58
N HIS A 307 -24.14 -7.85 -29.60
CA HIS A 307 -25.19 -7.14 -30.36
C HIS A 307 -25.41 -5.72 -29.82
N ILE A 308 -25.33 -5.53 -28.49
CA ILE A 308 -25.39 -4.19 -27.88
C ILE A 308 -24.22 -3.33 -28.38
N ASN A 309 -22.99 -3.86 -28.33
CA ASN A 309 -21.80 -3.16 -28.83
C ASN A 309 -21.90 -2.83 -30.33
N ASP A 310 -22.33 -3.80 -31.15
CA ASP A 310 -22.39 -3.66 -32.61
C ASP A 310 -23.50 -2.68 -33.04
N THR A 311 -24.58 -2.57 -32.26
CA THR A 311 -25.75 -1.73 -32.57
C THR A 311 -25.64 -0.31 -31.99
N TYR A 312 -25.17 -0.18 -30.75
CA TYR A 312 -25.17 1.07 -29.99
C TYR A 312 -23.76 1.65 -29.77
N GLY A 313 -22.72 0.90 -30.15
CA GLY A 313 -21.32 1.28 -30.00
C GLY A 313 -20.71 0.80 -28.68
N HIS A 314 -19.38 0.70 -28.65
CA HIS A 314 -18.64 0.21 -27.49
C HIS A 314 -18.83 1.06 -26.22
N LEU A 315 -19.05 2.37 -26.37
CA LEU A 315 -19.32 3.25 -25.22
C LEU A 315 -20.63 2.89 -24.52
N ALA A 316 -21.67 2.53 -25.29
CA ALA A 316 -22.94 2.07 -24.73
C ALA A 316 -22.78 0.71 -24.03
N GLY A 317 -21.99 -0.21 -24.60
CA GLY A 317 -21.67 -1.47 -23.95
C GLY A 317 -20.87 -1.30 -22.66
N ASP A 318 -19.86 -0.42 -22.65
CA ASP A 318 -19.10 -0.11 -21.44
C ASP A 318 -20.00 0.47 -20.33
N LYS A 319 -20.98 1.31 -20.69
CA LYS A 319 -21.99 1.82 -19.74
C LYS A 319 -22.89 0.72 -19.20
N VAL A 320 -23.44 -0.14 -20.07
CA VAL A 320 -24.24 -1.29 -19.64
C VAL A 320 -23.45 -2.17 -18.69
N LEU A 321 -22.18 -2.44 -19.01
CA LEU A 321 -21.30 -3.26 -18.18
C LEU A 321 -21.04 -2.61 -16.81
N ALA A 322 -20.82 -1.30 -16.76
CA ALA A 322 -20.63 -0.56 -15.51
C ALA A 322 -21.91 -0.56 -14.64
N GLU A 323 -23.07 -0.32 -15.24
CA GLU A 323 -24.36 -0.32 -14.52
C GLU A 323 -24.73 -1.71 -14.00
N VAL A 324 -24.56 -2.76 -14.82
CA VAL A 324 -24.75 -4.15 -14.38
C VAL A 324 -23.82 -4.48 -13.21
N SER A 325 -22.56 -4.05 -13.27
CA SER A 325 -21.58 -4.25 -12.20
C SER A 325 -21.96 -3.52 -10.91
N ALA A 326 -22.55 -2.33 -11.02
CA ALA A 326 -23.08 -1.58 -9.87
C ALA A 326 -24.28 -2.31 -9.23
N ILE A 327 -25.16 -2.91 -10.05
CA ILE A 327 -26.24 -3.78 -9.56
C ILE A 327 -25.65 -4.96 -8.78
N LEU A 328 -24.64 -5.66 -9.32
CA LEU A 328 -24.02 -6.78 -8.62
C LEU A 328 -23.45 -6.37 -7.26
N LYS A 329 -22.73 -5.25 -7.19
CA LYS A 329 -22.16 -4.75 -5.92
C LYS A 329 -23.24 -4.42 -4.89
N ARG A 330 -24.34 -3.81 -5.31
CA ARG A 330 -25.44 -3.42 -4.41
C ARG A 330 -26.23 -4.63 -3.91
N GLU A 331 -26.39 -5.65 -4.75
CA GLU A 331 -27.20 -6.83 -4.45
C GLU A 331 -26.43 -7.96 -3.78
N ALA A 332 -25.09 -7.91 -3.81
CA ALA A 332 -24.22 -8.84 -3.11
C ALA A 332 -24.29 -8.60 -1.59
N ARG A 333 -24.26 -9.68 -0.80
CA ARG A 333 -24.14 -9.59 0.67
C ARG A 333 -22.70 -9.22 1.03
N GLU A 334 -22.47 -8.78 2.27
CA GLU A 334 -21.13 -8.50 2.78
C GLU A 334 -20.17 -9.72 2.67
N SER A 335 -20.73 -10.93 2.75
CA SER A 335 -20.00 -12.20 2.57
C SER A 335 -19.74 -12.59 1.11
N ASP A 336 -20.44 -11.97 0.16
CA ASP A 336 -20.43 -12.36 -1.25
C ASP A 336 -19.57 -11.36 -2.04
N THR A 337 -18.62 -11.86 -2.82
CA THR A 337 -17.69 -10.98 -3.55
C THR A 337 -17.94 -11.07 -5.05
N PRO A 338 -18.33 -9.96 -5.72
CA PRO A 338 -18.49 -9.92 -7.17
C PRO A 338 -17.18 -9.61 -7.89
N TYR A 339 -16.97 -10.24 -9.04
CA TYR A 339 -15.77 -10.15 -9.87
C TYR A 339 -16.12 -9.97 -11.35
N ARG A 340 -15.22 -9.33 -12.09
CA ARG A 340 -15.14 -9.39 -13.55
C ARG A 340 -14.13 -10.45 -13.95
N TYR A 341 -14.63 -11.56 -14.49
CA TYR A 341 -13.82 -12.70 -14.89
C TYR A 341 -13.30 -12.55 -16.34
N GLY A 342 -14.09 -11.94 -17.22
CA GLY A 342 -13.76 -11.78 -18.64
C GLY A 342 -14.27 -10.47 -19.24
N GLY A 343 -14.44 -10.45 -20.57
CA GLY A 343 -14.92 -9.27 -21.30
C GLY A 343 -16.31 -8.83 -20.82
N GLU A 344 -17.30 -9.72 -20.93
CA GLU A 344 -18.68 -9.55 -20.46
C GLU A 344 -19.06 -10.56 -19.36
N GLU A 345 -18.12 -11.42 -18.98
CA GLU A 345 -18.29 -12.47 -17.98
C GLU A 345 -18.02 -11.93 -16.59
N LEU A 346 -19.04 -12.06 -15.73
CA LEU A 346 -19.05 -11.59 -14.36
C LEU A 346 -19.32 -12.80 -13.45
N CYS A 347 -18.80 -12.80 -12.23
CA CYS A 347 -19.11 -13.87 -11.28
C CYS A 347 -19.23 -13.35 -9.84
N ILE A 348 -19.86 -14.14 -8.97
CA ILE A 348 -19.99 -13.87 -7.54
C ILE A 348 -19.56 -15.11 -6.78
N VAL A 349 -18.57 -14.96 -5.90
CA VAL A 349 -18.17 -15.99 -4.94
C VAL A 349 -19.00 -15.79 -3.67
N CYS A 350 -19.83 -16.79 -3.34
CA CYS A 350 -20.78 -16.74 -2.23
C CYS A 350 -20.29 -17.61 -1.08
N CYS A 351 -19.58 -17.01 -0.13
CA CYS A 351 -19.01 -17.70 1.02
C CYS A 351 -20.10 -18.03 2.06
N GLY A 352 -20.11 -19.26 2.57
CA GLY A 352 -21.11 -19.68 3.57
C GLY A 352 -22.54 -19.82 3.02
N THR A 353 -22.70 -19.94 1.69
CA THR A 353 -24.00 -19.92 1.02
C THR A 353 -24.23 -21.22 0.24
N THR A 354 -25.40 -21.84 0.43
CA THR A 354 -25.81 -23.07 -0.28
C THR A 354 -26.26 -22.77 -1.72
N GLU A 355 -26.38 -23.79 -2.55
CA GLU A 355 -26.87 -23.63 -3.92
C GLU A 355 -28.26 -22.97 -3.98
N GLU A 356 -29.17 -23.27 -3.05
CA GLU A 356 -30.53 -22.70 -3.08
C GLU A 356 -30.54 -21.20 -2.77
N ASP A 357 -29.73 -20.78 -1.81
CA ASP A 357 -29.65 -19.36 -1.45
C ASP A 357 -28.88 -18.55 -2.49
N ALA A 358 -27.83 -19.14 -3.08
CA ALA A 358 -27.14 -18.57 -4.23
C ALA A 358 -28.08 -18.46 -5.44
N ALA A 359 -28.92 -19.46 -5.70
CA ALA A 359 -29.93 -19.43 -6.76
C ALA A 359 -30.98 -18.34 -6.56
N LYS A 360 -31.46 -18.13 -5.32
CA LYS A 360 -32.37 -17.02 -5.00
C LYS A 360 -31.70 -15.66 -5.21
N ALA A 361 -30.42 -15.52 -4.85
CA ALA A 361 -29.66 -14.30 -5.08
C ALA A 361 -29.48 -14.03 -6.58
N ALA A 362 -29.10 -15.04 -7.36
CA ALA A 362 -28.99 -14.95 -8.81
C ALA A 362 -30.32 -14.55 -9.47
N GLU A 363 -31.45 -15.14 -9.04
CA GLU A 363 -32.77 -14.81 -9.59
C GLU A 363 -33.20 -13.38 -9.24
N ARG A 364 -32.91 -12.91 -8.02
CA ARG A 364 -33.12 -11.50 -7.63
C ARG A 364 -32.33 -10.57 -8.54
N ILE A 365 -31.04 -10.84 -8.72
CA ILE A 365 -30.15 -10.03 -9.58
C ILE A 365 -30.66 -10.04 -11.03
N ARG A 366 -31.00 -11.21 -11.57
CA ARG A 366 -31.57 -11.36 -12.91
C ARG A 366 -32.82 -10.49 -13.08
N TYR A 367 -33.75 -10.56 -12.13
CA TYR A 367 -34.97 -9.77 -12.14
C TYR A 367 -34.67 -8.26 -12.14
N ILE A 368 -33.74 -7.82 -11.28
CA ILE A 368 -33.36 -6.41 -11.19
C ILE A 368 -32.74 -5.92 -12.50
N ILE A 369 -31.80 -6.66 -13.08
CA ILE A 369 -31.22 -6.34 -14.39
C ILE A 369 -32.31 -6.25 -15.45
N ALA A 370 -33.18 -7.25 -15.57
CA ALA A 370 -34.27 -7.26 -16.56
C ALA A 370 -35.30 -6.14 -16.35
N SER A 371 -35.40 -5.59 -15.15
CA SER A 371 -36.30 -4.48 -14.79
C SER A 371 -35.65 -3.09 -14.88
N THR A 372 -34.32 -3.03 -15.04
CA THR A 372 -33.57 -1.77 -15.06
C THR A 372 -33.64 -1.16 -16.46
N GLU A 373 -33.93 0.13 -16.52
CA GLU A 373 -33.93 0.92 -17.76
C GLU A 373 -32.48 1.36 -18.05
N PHE A 374 -31.78 0.60 -18.87
CA PHE A 374 -30.46 0.99 -19.37
C PHE A 374 -30.64 1.98 -20.52
N ALA A 375 -29.82 3.03 -20.58
CA ALA A 375 -29.87 4.03 -21.65
C ALA A 375 -28.48 4.38 -22.18
N ASP A 376 -28.39 4.69 -23.47
CA ASP A 376 -27.18 5.26 -24.06
C ASP A 376 -27.05 6.77 -23.80
N ASP A 377 -25.93 7.37 -24.21
CA ASP A 377 -25.66 8.82 -24.06
C ASP A 377 -26.71 9.72 -24.71
N ARG A 378 -27.53 9.17 -25.60
CA ARG A 378 -28.59 9.88 -26.33
C ARG A 378 -29.97 9.64 -25.71
N GLY A 379 -30.04 8.95 -24.57
CA GLY A 379 -31.27 8.63 -23.87
C GLY A 379 -32.08 7.51 -24.52
N ARG A 380 -31.49 6.73 -25.45
CA ARG A 380 -32.17 5.58 -26.06
C ARG A 380 -32.12 4.40 -25.12
N LEU A 381 -33.28 3.81 -24.83
CA LEU A 381 -33.39 2.64 -23.96
C LEU A 381 -32.78 1.40 -24.63
N LEU A 382 -32.00 0.66 -23.85
CA LEU A 382 -31.26 -0.53 -24.26
C LEU A 382 -31.92 -1.79 -23.66
N PRO A 383 -32.30 -2.77 -24.48
CA PRO A 383 -32.80 -4.04 -23.98
C PRO A 383 -31.64 -4.87 -23.43
N VAL A 384 -31.53 -4.96 -22.10
CA VAL A 384 -30.48 -5.73 -21.40
C VAL A 384 -31.12 -6.85 -20.55
N SER A 385 -30.62 -8.06 -20.71
CA SER A 385 -30.86 -9.19 -19.79
C SER A 385 -29.55 -9.91 -19.51
N ALA A 386 -29.57 -10.83 -18.54
CA ALA A 386 -28.41 -11.64 -18.21
C ALA A 386 -28.83 -13.08 -17.89
N SER A 387 -27.94 -14.02 -18.21
CA SER A 387 -28.08 -15.44 -17.92
C SER A 387 -27.11 -15.84 -16.81
N PHE A 388 -27.52 -16.81 -15.97
CA PHE A 388 -26.79 -17.19 -14.77
C PHE A 388 -26.64 -18.70 -14.66
N GLY A 389 -25.42 -19.15 -14.38
CA GLY A 389 -25.11 -20.48 -13.87
C GLY A 389 -24.80 -20.41 -12.38
N VAL A 390 -25.21 -21.41 -11.61
CA VAL A 390 -24.94 -21.53 -10.17
C VAL A 390 -24.42 -22.92 -9.89
N ALA A 391 -23.41 -23.04 -9.03
CA ALA A 391 -22.90 -24.32 -8.53
C ALA A 391 -22.44 -24.18 -7.08
N GLU A 392 -22.68 -25.22 -6.26
CA GLU A 392 -22.14 -25.32 -4.89
C GLU A 392 -20.94 -26.28 -4.85
N PHE A 393 -19.93 -25.88 -4.10
CA PHE A 393 -18.77 -26.71 -3.78
C PHE A 393 -19.18 -27.82 -2.83
N HIS A 394 -19.24 -29.04 -3.37
CA HIS A 394 -19.47 -30.24 -2.58
C HIS A 394 -18.19 -31.07 -2.52
N PRO A 395 -17.53 -31.23 -1.36
CA PRO A 395 -16.29 -32.00 -1.23
C PRO A 395 -16.34 -33.43 -1.78
N SER A 396 -17.54 -34.03 -1.85
CA SER A 396 -17.78 -35.37 -2.38
C SER A 396 -17.96 -35.44 -3.90
N LYS A 397 -18.34 -34.34 -4.55
CA LYS A 397 -18.64 -34.27 -6.00
C LYS A 397 -17.70 -33.35 -6.78
N MET A 398 -17.09 -32.38 -6.11
CA MET A 398 -16.18 -31.37 -6.65
C MET A 398 -14.98 -31.30 -5.72
N GLN A 399 -13.80 -31.68 -6.21
CA GLN A 399 -12.60 -31.77 -5.38
C GLN A 399 -11.73 -30.52 -5.51
N THR A 400 -11.92 -29.76 -6.59
CA THR A 400 -11.09 -28.59 -6.92
C THR A 400 -11.95 -27.37 -7.27
N GLU A 401 -11.34 -26.18 -7.18
CA GLU A 401 -11.90 -24.93 -7.74
C GLU A 401 -12.32 -25.09 -9.20
N LYS A 402 -11.53 -25.84 -9.98
CA LYS A 402 -11.77 -26.06 -11.40
C LYS A 402 -13.08 -26.81 -11.64
N ASP A 403 -13.37 -27.83 -10.83
CA ASP A 403 -14.62 -28.59 -10.93
C ASP A 403 -15.85 -27.72 -10.64
N LEU A 404 -15.74 -26.84 -9.63
CA LEU A 404 -16.80 -25.89 -9.28
C LEU A 404 -17.07 -24.93 -10.43
N LYS A 405 -16.00 -24.35 -10.99
CA LYS A 405 -16.09 -23.45 -12.13
C LYS A 405 -16.70 -24.15 -13.35
N GLU A 406 -16.23 -25.34 -13.70
CA GLU A 406 -16.75 -26.11 -14.83
C GLU A 406 -18.23 -26.49 -14.65
N GLY A 407 -18.67 -26.80 -13.44
CA GLY A 407 -20.09 -27.00 -13.12
C GLY A 407 -20.91 -25.74 -13.37
N CYS A 408 -20.41 -24.59 -12.90
CA CYS A 408 -21.06 -23.30 -13.05
C CYS A 408 -21.11 -22.81 -14.50
N ASP A 409 -20.01 -22.96 -15.25
CA ASP A 409 -19.92 -22.65 -16.68
C ASP A 409 -20.91 -23.47 -17.50
N ARG A 410 -21.03 -24.78 -17.22
CA ARG A 410 -21.99 -25.65 -17.90
C ARG A 410 -23.43 -25.21 -17.61
N ALA A 411 -23.75 -24.86 -16.36
CA ALA A 411 -25.06 -24.34 -16.03
C ALA A 411 -25.37 -23.02 -16.77
N LEU A 412 -24.40 -22.12 -16.84
CA LEU A 412 -24.52 -20.86 -17.59
C LEU A 412 -24.70 -21.12 -19.09
N TYR A 413 -23.99 -22.09 -19.64
CA TYR A 413 -24.13 -22.50 -21.04
C TYR A 413 -25.55 -23.01 -21.32
N VAL A 414 -26.09 -23.88 -20.47
CA VAL A 414 -27.49 -24.36 -20.55
C VAL A 414 -28.46 -23.19 -20.48
N ALA A 415 -28.24 -22.22 -19.59
CA ALA A 415 -29.06 -21.01 -19.52
C ALA A 415 -29.05 -20.22 -20.85
N LYS A 416 -27.89 -20.12 -21.51
CA LYS A 416 -27.74 -19.42 -22.80
C LYS A 416 -28.42 -20.17 -23.96
N GLU A 417 -28.36 -21.51 -23.98
CA GLU A 417 -28.99 -22.31 -25.04
C GLU A 417 -30.51 -22.41 -24.87
N ASP A 418 -31.00 -22.49 -23.62
CA ASP A 418 -32.41 -22.68 -23.32
C ASP A 418 -33.24 -21.39 -23.35
N GLY A 419 -32.74 -20.37 -24.04
CA GLY A 419 -33.48 -19.12 -24.25
C GLY A 419 -33.05 -17.95 -23.38
N ARG A 420 -31.93 -18.04 -22.63
CA ARG A 420 -31.35 -16.88 -21.91
C ARG A 420 -32.26 -16.29 -20.84
N ASN A 421 -31.83 -15.18 -20.23
CA ASN A 421 -32.57 -14.47 -19.17
C ASN A 421 -33.13 -15.43 -18.11
N MET A 422 -32.27 -16.32 -17.59
CA MET A 422 -32.65 -17.35 -16.62
C MET A 422 -31.49 -17.76 -15.74
N VAL A 423 -31.83 -18.45 -14.65
CA VAL A 423 -30.88 -19.02 -13.71
C VAL A 423 -30.96 -20.54 -13.76
N VAL A 424 -29.81 -21.18 -13.89
CA VAL A 424 -29.66 -22.64 -13.92
C VAL A 424 -28.67 -23.05 -12.83
N VAL A 425 -29.01 -24.07 -12.05
CA VAL A 425 -28.19 -24.64 -10.97
C VAL A 425 -27.63 -25.99 -11.40
N ALA A 426 -26.33 -26.23 -11.16
CA ALA A 426 -25.69 -27.53 -11.36
C ALA A 426 -25.77 -28.39 -10.09
N GLU A 427 -26.57 -29.47 -10.09
CA GLU A 427 -26.79 -30.35 -8.93
C GLU A 427 -25.82 -31.55 -8.89
N GLY A 428 -24.92 -31.65 -9.86
CA GLY A 428 -23.98 -32.76 -10.03
C GLY A 428 -23.48 -32.89 -11.46
N ASN A 429 -22.86 -34.04 -11.77
CA ASN A 429 -21.96 -34.11 -12.92
C ASN A 429 -22.58 -34.01 -14.32
N ASP A 430 -23.90 -33.85 -14.47
CA ASP A 430 -24.62 -33.48 -15.71
C ASP A 430 -26.12 -33.16 -15.43
N LYS A 431 -26.48 -32.77 -14.20
CA LYS A 431 -27.88 -32.46 -13.83
C LYS A 431 -28.04 -30.96 -13.61
N PHE A 432 -29.01 -30.38 -14.30
CA PHE A 432 -29.29 -28.95 -14.26
C PHE A 432 -30.72 -28.68 -13.83
N ARG A 433 -30.90 -27.81 -12.83
CA ARG A 433 -32.20 -27.36 -12.35
C ARG A 433 -32.43 -25.92 -12.79
N LYS A 434 -33.49 -25.69 -13.56
CA LYS A 434 -33.93 -24.34 -13.94
C LYS A 434 -34.69 -23.72 -12.78
N ILE A 435 -34.35 -22.48 -12.43
CA ILE A 435 -35.07 -21.73 -11.41
C ILE A 435 -36.28 -21.04 -12.06
N PRO A 436 -37.48 -21.13 -11.47
CA PRO A 436 -38.65 -20.42 -11.96
C PRO A 436 -38.42 -18.91 -11.96
N ARG A 437 -38.73 -18.24 -13.08
CA ARG A 437 -38.66 -16.78 -13.18
C ARG A 437 -39.67 -16.15 -12.22
N SER A 438 -39.22 -15.18 -11.43
CA SER A 438 -40.02 -14.36 -10.49
C SER A 438 -40.98 -13.37 -11.17
N GLY A 439 -41.47 -13.68 -12.36
CA GLY A 439 -42.13 -12.75 -13.27
C GLY A 439 -41.16 -12.20 -14.32
N ASP A 440 -41.72 -11.62 -15.39
CA ASP A 440 -40.95 -11.03 -16.48
C ASP A 440 -41.17 -9.51 -16.55
N PRO A 441 -40.39 -8.71 -15.79
CA PRO A 441 -40.50 -7.25 -15.80
C PRO A 441 -40.14 -6.68 -17.18
N SER A 442 -39.43 -7.46 -18.00
CA SER A 442 -39.14 -7.06 -19.38
C SER A 442 -40.41 -6.81 -20.18
N LYS A 443 -41.57 -7.42 -19.87
CA LYS A 443 -42.85 -7.10 -20.55
C LYS A 443 -43.36 -5.69 -20.26
N GLU A 444 -43.12 -5.18 -19.05
CA GLU A 444 -43.50 -3.81 -18.67
C GLU A 444 -42.51 -2.79 -19.26
N VAL A 445 -41.22 -3.10 -19.19
CA VAL A 445 -40.18 -2.28 -19.83
C VAL A 445 -40.36 -2.27 -21.36
N LYS A 446 -40.64 -3.41 -21.99
CA LYS A 446 -40.99 -3.55 -23.42
C LYS A 446 -42.18 -2.69 -23.81
N ARG A 447 -43.24 -2.68 -22.97
CA ARG A 447 -44.41 -1.82 -23.16
C ARG A 447 -44.04 -0.34 -23.16
N ARG A 448 -43.15 0.08 -22.26
CA ARG A 448 -42.65 1.47 -22.20
C ARG A 448 -41.68 1.82 -23.33
N MET A 449 -40.89 0.86 -23.80
CA MET A 449 -39.98 1.01 -24.94
C MET A 449 -40.68 0.98 -26.32
N GLY A 450 -41.98 0.69 -26.38
CA GLY A 450 -42.71 0.49 -27.65
C GLY A 450 -42.31 -0.79 -28.41
N LEU A 451 -41.64 -1.73 -27.74
CA LEU A 451 -41.21 -3.02 -28.29
C LEU A 451 -42.30 -4.06 -28.05
N SER A 452 -43.46 -3.92 -28.70
CA SER A 452 -44.54 -4.94 -28.64
C SER A 452 -44.44 -5.90 -29.83
N GLY A 453 -43.84 -7.07 -29.61
CA GLY A 453 -43.83 -8.19 -30.56
C GLY A 453 -42.93 -9.32 -30.09
N ASP A 454 -43.30 -10.58 -30.39
CA ASP A 454 -42.67 -11.85 -29.95
C ASP A 454 -41.20 -12.09 -30.40
N ASN A 455 -40.48 -11.04 -30.82
CA ASN A 455 -39.09 -11.11 -31.30
C ASN A 455 -38.19 -10.07 -30.61
N SER A 456 -38.50 -9.67 -29.37
CA SER A 456 -37.65 -8.75 -28.61
C SER A 456 -36.32 -9.42 -28.25
N PRO A 457 -35.17 -8.70 -28.24
CA PRO A 457 -33.91 -9.25 -27.72
C PRO A 457 -34.00 -9.74 -26.27
N LEU A 458 -35.04 -9.32 -25.55
CA LEU A 458 -35.39 -9.68 -24.17
C LEU A 458 -36.35 -10.88 -24.06
N ASP A 459 -36.95 -11.34 -25.17
CA ASP A 459 -37.79 -12.53 -25.18
C ASP A 459 -36.87 -13.75 -25.25
N GLY A 460 -36.87 -14.51 -24.17
CA GLY A 460 -36.11 -15.74 -24.07
C GLY A 460 -36.71 -16.93 -24.84
N ASP A 461 -37.47 -16.67 -25.89
CA ASP A 461 -38.12 -17.70 -26.71
C ASP A 461 -37.63 -17.55 -28.15
N ASN A 462 -36.63 -18.38 -28.48
CA ASN A 462 -36.00 -18.55 -29.78
C ASN A 462 -35.28 -17.31 -30.34
N ASP A 463 -34.00 -17.48 -30.67
CA ASP A 463 -33.38 -16.59 -31.65
C ASP A 463 -34.25 -16.62 -32.93
N PRO A 464 -34.57 -15.46 -33.53
CA PRO A 464 -35.26 -15.47 -34.81
C PRO A 464 -34.39 -16.27 -35.77
N ALA A 465 -34.94 -17.37 -36.29
CA ALA A 465 -34.26 -18.17 -37.30
C ALA A 465 -33.69 -17.23 -38.37
N PRO A 466 -32.48 -17.49 -38.90
CA PRO A 466 -31.88 -16.65 -39.92
C PRO A 466 -32.92 -16.34 -40.99
N LEU A 467 -33.12 -15.05 -41.26
CA LEU A 467 -34.15 -14.53 -42.17
C LEU A 467 -34.17 -15.38 -43.44
N LYS A 468 -35.25 -16.14 -43.68
CA LYS A 468 -35.43 -16.95 -44.88
C LYS A 468 -35.14 -16.10 -46.12
N ASP A 469 -34.44 -16.69 -47.09
CA ASP A 469 -33.89 -16.04 -48.29
C ASP A 469 -34.88 -15.12 -49.04
N GLU A 470 -36.18 -15.40 -48.99
CA GLU A 470 -37.22 -14.55 -49.60
C GLU A 470 -37.33 -13.14 -49.00
N LYS A 471 -37.17 -12.98 -47.67
CA LYS A 471 -37.22 -11.65 -47.04
C LYS A 471 -35.93 -10.87 -47.26
N GLN A 472 -34.79 -11.55 -47.38
CA GLN A 472 -33.52 -10.94 -47.77
C GLN A 472 -33.55 -10.48 -49.23
N ALA A 473 -34.17 -11.27 -50.13
CA ALA A 473 -34.39 -10.89 -51.52
C ALA A 473 -35.30 -9.66 -51.65
N SER A 474 -36.39 -9.60 -50.86
CA SER A 474 -37.29 -8.45 -50.85
C SER A 474 -36.62 -7.18 -50.31
N ALA A 475 -35.75 -7.28 -49.30
CA ALA A 475 -35.00 -6.14 -48.76
C ALA A 475 -33.94 -5.64 -49.77
N ARG A 476 -33.26 -6.55 -50.48
CA ARG A 476 -32.34 -6.21 -51.58
C ARG A 476 -33.06 -5.50 -52.73
N ALA A 477 -34.27 -5.97 -53.09
CA ALA A 477 -35.07 -5.34 -54.14
C ALA A 477 -35.55 -3.92 -53.76
N SER A 478 -36.02 -3.72 -52.52
CA SER A 478 -36.44 -2.41 -52.01
C SER A 478 -35.27 -1.40 -51.92
N LEU A 479 -34.07 -1.88 -51.56
CA LEU A 479 -32.87 -1.06 -51.53
C LEU A 479 -32.42 -0.67 -52.94
N GLY A 480 -32.46 -1.60 -53.89
CA GLY A 480 -32.20 -1.33 -55.31
C GLY A 480 -33.14 -0.27 -55.88
N GLU A 481 -34.44 -0.38 -55.59
CA GLU A 481 -35.44 0.58 -56.04
C GLU A 481 -35.24 1.99 -55.42
N SER A 482 -34.76 2.05 -54.17
CA SER A 482 -34.46 3.32 -53.49
C SER A 482 -33.20 3.98 -54.03
N ILE A 483 -32.21 3.19 -54.43
CA ILE A 483 -30.97 3.67 -55.08
C ILE A 483 -31.29 4.19 -56.48
N ASP A 484 -32.11 3.49 -57.26
CA ASP A 484 -32.53 3.96 -58.59
C ASP A 484 -33.33 5.28 -58.51
N LYS A 485 -34.20 5.44 -57.51
CA LYS A 485 -34.92 6.69 -57.27
C LYS A 485 -33.98 7.85 -56.90
N LEU A 486 -32.94 7.57 -56.11
CA LEU A 486 -31.91 8.55 -55.78
C LEU A 486 -31.07 8.93 -56.99
N ALA A 487 -30.66 7.96 -57.81
CA ALA A 487 -29.89 8.20 -59.04
C ALA A 487 -30.70 9.03 -60.04
N THR A 488 -31.99 8.72 -60.20
CA THR A 488 -32.89 9.47 -61.08
C THR A 488 -33.12 10.90 -60.57
N GLY A 489 -33.33 11.06 -59.26
CA GLY A 489 -33.49 12.38 -58.64
C GLY A 489 -32.22 13.24 -58.71
N LEU A 490 -31.04 12.63 -58.64
CA LEU A 490 -29.77 13.34 -58.79
C LEU A 490 -29.49 13.75 -60.25
N ALA A 491 -29.93 12.94 -61.22
CA ALA A 491 -29.83 13.26 -62.65
C ALA A 491 -30.69 14.50 -63.01
N ASP A 492 -31.88 14.62 -62.42
CA ASP A 492 -32.75 15.79 -62.60
C ASP A 492 -32.17 17.08 -61.99
N VAL A 493 -31.38 16.98 -60.92
CA VAL A 493 -30.75 18.13 -60.25
C VAL A 493 -29.49 18.62 -60.99
N VAL A 494 -28.78 17.75 -61.70
CA VAL A 494 -27.48 18.07 -62.32
C VAL A 494 -27.61 18.65 -63.74
N GLY A 495 -28.74 18.43 -64.43
CA GLY A 495 -29.00 18.97 -65.77
C GLY A 495 -28.04 18.45 -66.87
N THR A 496 -28.22 18.90 -68.12
CA THR A 496 -27.59 18.34 -69.35
C THR A 496 -26.09 18.60 -69.51
N ASP A 497 -25.37 18.88 -68.42
CA ASP A 497 -23.92 19.12 -68.47
C ASP A 497 -23.17 17.78 -68.43
N THR A 498 -22.89 17.25 -69.63
CA THR A 498 -22.45 15.86 -69.87
C THR A 498 -21.19 15.41 -69.11
N GLY A 499 -20.39 16.35 -68.58
CA GLY A 499 -19.21 16.06 -67.76
C GLY A 499 -19.52 15.80 -66.28
N ARG A 500 -20.47 16.52 -65.68
CA ARG A 500 -20.84 16.35 -64.26
C ARG A 500 -21.78 15.17 -64.04
N ALA A 501 -22.67 14.90 -64.99
CA ALA A 501 -23.57 13.75 -64.93
C ALA A 501 -22.81 12.41 -64.86
N ARG A 502 -21.68 12.26 -65.57
CA ARG A 502 -20.88 11.02 -65.54
C ARG A 502 -20.15 10.80 -64.21
N VAL A 503 -19.67 11.86 -63.57
CA VAL A 503 -19.00 11.78 -62.27
C VAL A 503 -19.99 11.46 -61.17
N VAL A 504 -21.19 12.06 -61.25
CA VAL A 504 -22.27 11.76 -60.31
C VAL A 504 -22.77 10.33 -60.48
N ASP A 505 -22.95 9.86 -61.72
CA ASP A 505 -23.33 8.47 -62.01
C ASP A 505 -22.26 7.47 -61.52
N SER A 506 -20.97 7.76 -61.71
CA SER A 506 -19.91 6.88 -61.21
C SER A 506 -19.87 6.82 -59.68
N VAL A 507 -20.02 7.96 -59.01
CA VAL A 507 -19.97 8.03 -57.53
C VAL A 507 -21.20 7.37 -56.92
N VAL A 508 -22.39 7.56 -57.49
CA VAL A 508 -23.62 6.91 -57.00
C VAL A 508 -23.54 5.40 -57.21
N ARG A 509 -23.02 4.95 -58.35
CA ARG A 509 -22.88 3.52 -58.66
C ARG A 509 -21.81 2.84 -57.80
N GLU A 510 -20.70 3.52 -57.54
CA GLU A 510 -19.64 3.02 -56.66
C GLU A 510 -20.08 3.00 -55.19
N ALA A 511 -20.85 4.00 -54.75
CA ALA A 511 -21.49 4.00 -53.43
C ALA A 511 -22.55 2.90 -53.30
N ALA A 512 -23.34 2.65 -54.34
CA ALA A 512 -24.33 1.57 -54.39
C ALA A 512 -23.66 0.19 -54.34
N GLU A 513 -22.57 -0.02 -55.10
CA GLU A 513 -21.79 -1.25 -55.06
C GLU A 513 -21.12 -1.47 -53.69
N PHE A 514 -20.61 -0.40 -53.07
CA PHE A 514 -20.02 -0.46 -51.73
C PHE A 514 -21.05 -0.80 -50.65
N LEU A 515 -22.24 -0.19 -50.71
CA LEU A 515 -23.33 -0.48 -49.78
C LEU A 515 -23.86 -1.91 -49.99
N THR A 516 -23.96 -2.37 -51.23
CA THR A 516 -24.41 -3.72 -51.56
C THR A 516 -23.41 -4.77 -51.10
N ARG A 517 -22.09 -4.56 -51.32
CA ARG A 517 -21.04 -5.46 -50.80
C ARG A 517 -21.04 -5.57 -49.28
N ASN A 518 -21.15 -4.43 -48.59
CA ASN A 518 -21.15 -4.42 -47.12
C ASN A 518 -22.44 -5.01 -46.53
N LEU A 519 -23.58 -4.88 -47.22
CA LEU A 519 -24.80 -5.57 -46.82
C LEU A 519 -24.71 -7.08 -47.04
N SER A 520 -24.15 -7.54 -48.17
CA SER A 520 -23.95 -8.96 -48.46
C SER A 520 -23.00 -9.63 -47.47
N ALA A 521 -21.93 -8.92 -47.07
CA ALA A 521 -20.99 -9.39 -46.04
C ALA A 521 -21.64 -9.47 -44.65
N ARG A 522 -22.61 -8.60 -44.34
CA ARG A 522 -23.36 -8.60 -43.07
C ARG A 522 -24.51 -9.62 -43.01
N LEU A 523 -25.07 -10.01 -44.16
CA LEU A 523 -26.20 -10.95 -44.25
C LEU A 523 -25.76 -12.42 -44.46
N GLY A 524 -24.45 -12.68 -44.54
CA GLY A 524 -23.90 -14.03 -44.53
C GLY A 524 -24.26 -14.86 -45.77
N SER A 525 -23.71 -14.51 -46.93
CA SER A 525 -23.61 -15.46 -48.05
C SER A 525 -22.19 -16.03 -48.12
N THR A 526 -22.07 -17.36 -48.05
CA THR A 526 -20.91 -18.07 -48.58
C THR A 526 -20.86 -17.86 -50.09
N GLU A 527 -20.00 -16.98 -50.56
CA GLU A 527 -19.56 -16.98 -51.96
C GLU A 527 -18.28 -17.81 -52.07
N GLU A 528 -18.34 -18.88 -52.87
CA GLU A 528 -17.15 -19.58 -53.38
C GLU A 528 -16.30 -18.59 -54.19
N GLU A 529 -15.04 -18.38 -53.79
CA GLU A 529 -14.06 -17.71 -54.63
C GLU A 529 -13.79 -18.55 -55.91
N PRO A 530 -13.71 -17.94 -57.11
CA PRO A 530 -13.28 -18.64 -58.30
C PRO A 530 -11.76 -18.88 -58.26
N GLU A 531 -11.34 -20.13 -58.53
CA GLU A 531 -9.93 -20.53 -58.60
C GLU A 531 -9.09 -19.63 -59.53
N PRO A 532 -7.87 -19.21 -59.14
CA PRO A 532 -6.93 -18.57 -60.05
C PRO A 532 -6.26 -19.60 -60.99
N PRO A 533 -5.84 -19.20 -62.22
CA PRO A 533 -5.35 -20.13 -63.22
C PRO A 533 -3.99 -20.72 -62.85
N LYS A 534 -3.85 -22.03 -63.14
CA LYS A 534 -2.68 -22.88 -62.87
C LYS A 534 -1.39 -22.36 -63.52
N ALA A 535 -0.40 -22.01 -62.70
CA ALA A 535 1.00 -21.89 -63.12
C ALA A 535 1.81 -23.14 -62.70
N LYS A 536 2.33 -23.84 -63.71
CA LYS A 536 3.17 -25.05 -63.62
C LYS A 536 4.35 -24.89 -62.65
N ARG A 537 4.45 -25.72 -61.61
CA ARG A 537 5.75 -26.16 -61.06
C ARG A 537 5.77 -27.64 -60.67
N LYS A 538 6.94 -28.21 -60.93
CA LYS A 538 7.31 -29.62 -61.10
C LYS A 538 7.07 -30.52 -59.87
N ARG A 539 6.42 -31.67 -60.12
CA ARG A 539 6.77 -33.06 -59.74
C ARG A 539 7.44 -33.33 -58.37
N THR A 540 6.63 -33.88 -57.45
CA THR A 540 6.72 -35.21 -56.73
C THR A 540 7.99 -35.61 -55.94
N PRO A 541 7.93 -36.60 -55.00
CA PRO A 541 6.78 -37.34 -54.45
C PRO A 541 6.74 -37.57 -52.90
N LYS A 542 5.49 -37.67 -52.41
CA LYS A 542 4.88 -38.69 -51.51
C LYS A 542 5.77 -39.60 -50.64
N LYS A 543 5.36 -39.75 -49.36
CA LYS A 543 4.88 -41.01 -48.71
C LYS A 543 4.34 -40.65 -47.31
N LYS A 544 3.02 -40.71 -47.11
CA LYS A 544 2.19 -41.84 -46.61
C LYS A 544 2.23 -42.00 -45.09
N ALA A 545 1.04 -41.85 -44.50
CA ALA A 545 0.64 -42.16 -43.14
C ALA A 545 0.75 -43.65 -42.79
N ALA A 546 0.86 -43.96 -41.50
CA ALA A 546 -0.04 -44.87 -40.76
C ALA A 546 0.55 -45.26 -39.38
N GLU A 547 -0.33 -45.22 -38.37
CA GLU A 547 -0.54 -46.20 -37.29
C GLU A 547 0.50 -46.39 -36.15
N SER A 548 0.00 -46.17 -34.92
CA SER A 548 0.44 -46.84 -33.68
C SER A 548 -0.15 -48.27 -33.65
N PRO A 549 0.44 -49.29 -32.96
CA PRO A 549 0.25 -49.43 -31.50
C PRO A 549 1.32 -50.22 -30.68
N VAL A 550 1.27 -50.01 -29.34
CA VAL A 550 1.41 -50.98 -28.22
C VAL A 550 2.76 -51.67 -27.86
N VAL A 551 3.26 -51.29 -26.66
CA VAL A 551 3.79 -52.06 -25.50
C VAL A 551 4.67 -53.32 -25.71
N LYS A 552 5.92 -53.26 -25.21
CA LYS A 552 6.52 -54.12 -24.14
C LYS A 552 8.05 -53.92 -24.03
N THR A 553 8.54 -53.63 -22.82
CA THR A 553 9.92 -53.85 -22.32
C THR A 553 10.19 -55.36 -22.16
N PRO A 554 11.45 -55.90 -22.11
CA PRO A 554 12.57 -55.37 -21.31
C PRO A 554 14.03 -55.58 -21.82
N GLU A 555 14.93 -54.91 -21.09
CA GLU A 555 16.28 -55.33 -20.64
C GLU A 555 17.52 -55.45 -21.57
N THR A 556 18.57 -54.81 -21.06
CA THR A 556 20.02 -55.13 -21.07
C THR A 556 20.98 -54.60 -22.15
N ALA A 557 22.02 -53.97 -21.60
CA ALA A 557 23.44 -54.04 -21.98
C ALA A 557 24.01 -53.12 -23.09
N ALA A 558 24.78 -52.15 -22.58
CA ALA A 558 26.20 -51.93 -22.86
C ALA A 558 26.67 -51.12 -24.10
N THR A 559 27.44 -50.09 -23.75
CA THR A 559 28.66 -49.55 -24.38
C THR A 559 28.58 -48.71 -25.68
N GLU A 560 29.01 -47.45 -25.49
CA GLU A 560 29.52 -46.39 -26.38
C GLU A 560 30.49 -46.83 -27.52
N PRO A 561 31.05 -45.92 -28.39
CA PRO A 561 30.81 -44.48 -28.64
C PRO A 561 30.70 -44.11 -30.15
N LYS A 562 30.30 -42.87 -30.50
CA LYS A 562 30.61 -42.19 -31.78
C LYS A 562 30.29 -40.66 -31.74
N PRO A 563 30.71 -39.81 -32.71
CA PRO A 563 31.79 -38.83 -32.53
C PRO A 563 31.40 -37.34 -32.67
N LYS A 564 32.41 -36.48 -32.43
CA LYS A 564 32.46 -35.00 -32.46
C LYS A 564 31.76 -34.31 -33.65
N ARG A 565 31.06 -33.20 -33.38
CA ARG A 565 30.72 -32.12 -34.33
C ARG A 565 30.99 -30.72 -33.72
N LYS A 566 31.40 -29.79 -34.61
CA LYS A 566 31.99 -28.45 -34.42
C LYS A 566 31.08 -27.43 -33.70
N PRO A 567 31.64 -26.36 -33.09
CA PRO A 567 30.85 -25.36 -32.36
C PRO A 567 30.21 -24.34 -33.31
N ALA A 568 28.91 -24.07 -33.10
CA ALA A 568 28.19 -22.97 -33.74
C ALA A 568 28.37 -21.67 -32.93
N ARG A 569 28.77 -20.59 -33.61
CA ARG A 569 28.80 -19.22 -33.10
C ARG A 569 27.41 -18.83 -32.55
N ARG A 570 27.30 -18.65 -31.23
CA ARG A 570 26.13 -18.03 -30.57
C ARG A 570 26.20 -16.51 -30.76
N LYS A 571 25.22 -15.93 -31.46
CA LYS A 571 24.92 -14.49 -31.35
C LYS A 571 24.40 -14.25 -29.93
N LYS A 572 25.07 -13.39 -29.14
CA LYS A 572 24.57 -12.93 -27.83
C LYS A 572 23.22 -12.24 -28.05
N SER A 573 22.24 -12.57 -27.24
CA SER A 573 20.92 -11.91 -27.24
C SER A 573 21.05 -10.46 -26.78
N LYS A 574 20.29 -9.53 -27.36
CA LYS A 574 20.19 -8.11 -26.95
C LYS A 574 20.11 -7.90 -25.42
N LYS A 575 19.41 -8.79 -24.72
CA LYS A 575 19.25 -8.78 -23.26
C LYS A 575 20.54 -9.02 -22.47
N ALA A 576 21.56 -9.62 -23.09
CA ALA A 576 22.88 -9.84 -22.50
C ALA A 576 23.77 -8.60 -22.66
N GLU A 577 23.66 -7.89 -23.79
CA GLU A 577 24.36 -6.62 -24.00
C GLU A 577 23.81 -5.51 -23.08
N GLU A 578 22.49 -5.44 -22.88
CA GLU A 578 21.88 -4.50 -21.92
C GLU A 578 22.32 -4.76 -20.47
N LYS A 579 22.50 -6.03 -20.09
CA LYS A 579 22.96 -6.40 -18.75
C LYS A 579 24.44 -6.08 -18.52
N GLU A 580 25.25 -6.22 -19.58
CA GLU A 580 26.68 -5.88 -19.57
C GLU A 580 26.87 -4.35 -19.55
N ALA A 581 26.03 -3.59 -20.26
CA ALA A 581 26.00 -2.13 -20.22
C ALA A 581 25.54 -1.58 -18.85
N ALA A 582 24.52 -2.18 -18.23
CA ALA A 582 24.06 -1.79 -16.90
C ALA A 582 25.12 -2.06 -15.81
N ALA A 583 25.84 -3.18 -15.92
CA ALA A 583 26.94 -3.50 -15.01
C ALA A 583 28.12 -2.52 -15.17
N ALA A 584 28.43 -2.09 -16.39
CA ALA A 584 29.47 -1.09 -16.65
C ALA A 584 29.08 0.30 -16.10
N ALA A 585 27.81 0.69 -16.23
CA ALA A 585 27.30 1.96 -15.69
C ALA A 585 27.34 2.00 -14.15
N LEU A 586 26.98 0.89 -13.48
CA LEU A 586 27.06 0.78 -12.02
C LEU A 586 28.51 0.90 -11.53
N LYS A 587 29.45 0.30 -12.26
CA LYS A 587 30.88 0.35 -11.93
C LYS A 587 31.46 1.75 -12.10
N ALA A 588 31.02 2.48 -13.12
CA ALA A 588 31.41 3.87 -13.33
C ALA A 588 30.87 4.80 -12.22
N LEU A 589 29.63 4.58 -11.78
CA LEU A 589 29.04 5.32 -10.65
C LEU A 589 29.78 5.04 -9.34
N GLN A 590 30.17 3.79 -9.08
CA GLN A 590 30.98 3.44 -7.90
C GLN A 590 32.37 4.08 -7.95
N GLU A 591 33.03 4.11 -9.12
CA GLU A 591 34.33 4.79 -9.26
C GLU A 591 34.23 6.32 -9.12
N GLU A 592 33.07 6.92 -9.43
CA GLU A 592 32.81 8.35 -9.24
C GLU A 592 32.52 8.67 -7.78
N GLU A 593 31.78 7.81 -7.09
CA GLU A 593 31.49 7.88 -5.65
C GLU A 593 32.76 7.67 -4.80
N ASP A 594 33.61 6.71 -5.18
CA ASP A 594 34.91 6.46 -4.53
C ASP A 594 35.88 7.63 -4.74
N LYS A 595 35.84 8.31 -5.89
CA LYS A 595 36.62 9.55 -6.13
C LYS A 595 36.09 10.74 -5.32
N ALA A 596 34.77 10.83 -5.13
CA ALA A 596 34.16 11.85 -4.28
C ALA A 596 34.51 11.63 -2.80
N LEU A 597 34.48 10.38 -2.32
CA LEU A 597 34.91 9.99 -0.97
C LEU A 597 36.41 10.22 -0.74
N ALA A 598 37.26 9.94 -1.74
CA ALA A 598 38.69 10.26 -1.65
C ALA A 598 38.94 11.77 -1.60
N ALA A 599 38.19 12.58 -2.36
CA ALA A 599 38.29 14.04 -2.35
C ALA A 599 37.79 14.68 -1.04
N ASP A 600 36.85 14.05 -0.33
CA ASP A 600 36.38 14.51 0.99
C ASP A 600 37.30 14.06 2.14
N SER A 601 38.09 13.00 1.94
CA SER A 601 39.10 12.56 2.92
C SER A 601 40.26 13.56 3.10
N ASP A 602 40.55 14.38 2.08
CA ASP A 602 41.52 15.48 2.14
C ASP A 602 40.98 16.74 2.87
N ARG A 603 39.69 16.73 3.28
CA ARG A 603 39.02 17.88 3.92
C ARG A 603 38.70 17.69 5.40
N LEU A 604 38.98 16.51 5.95
CA LEU A 604 38.91 16.22 7.38
C LEU A 604 40.31 16.26 7.99
N ASP A 605 40.65 17.40 8.62
CA ASP A 605 41.81 17.53 9.50
C ASP A 605 41.62 16.58 10.70
N TYR A 606 42.12 15.34 10.59
CA TYR A 606 42.17 14.42 11.72
C TYR A 606 43.12 14.96 12.80
N LEU A 607 42.78 14.69 14.07
CA LEU A 607 43.65 14.93 15.22
C LEU A 607 45.01 14.27 14.99
N THR A 608 46.11 14.97 15.24
CA THR A 608 47.42 14.30 15.26
C THR A 608 47.48 13.33 16.44
N ASP A 609 48.30 12.29 16.35
CA ASP A 609 48.43 11.29 17.43
C ASP A 609 48.80 11.94 18.78
N GLU A 610 49.58 13.02 18.77
CA GLU A 610 49.90 13.82 19.96
C GLU A 610 48.66 14.54 20.55
N GLU A 611 47.74 15.02 19.72
CA GLU A 611 46.52 15.71 20.15
C GLU A 611 45.48 14.72 20.70
N ALA A 612 45.40 13.51 20.13
CA ALA A 612 44.61 12.42 20.68
C ALA A 612 45.15 11.95 22.03
N GLU A 613 46.47 11.89 22.19
CA GLU A 613 47.12 11.50 23.45
C GLU A 613 46.91 12.56 24.56
N GLN A 614 46.97 13.86 24.23
CA GLN A 614 46.69 14.95 25.18
C GLN A 614 45.25 14.94 25.69
N LEU A 615 44.28 14.66 24.81
CA LEU A 615 42.86 14.51 25.19
C LEU A 615 42.63 13.30 26.08
N SER A 616 43.33 12.18 25.84
CA SER A 616 43.22 10.98 26.67
C SER A 616 43.74 11.18 28.09
N LYS A 617 44.68 12.11 28.29
CA LYS A 617 45.31 12.44 29.59
C LYS A 617 44.58 13.55 30.36
N GLY A 618 43.50 14.11 29.79
CA GLY A 618 42.71 15.17 30.44
C GLY A 618 43.41 16.52 30.51
N GLU A 619 44.42 16.75 29.67
CA GLU A 619 45.14 18.02 29.58
C GLU A 619 44.35 19.05 28.77
N ALA A 620 44.56 20.34 29.04
CA ALA A 620 43.84 21.40 28.35
C ALA A 620 44.22 21.43 26.84
N PRO A 621 43.24 21.39 25.90
CA PRO A 621 43.54 21.19 24.49
C PRO A 621 44.37 22.34 23.88
N SER A 622 45.15 21.98 22.85
CA SER A 622 46.01 22.89 22.08
C SER A 622 45.22 24.11 21.55
N LYS A 623 45.91 25.23 21.30
CA LYS A 623 45.29 26.45 20.74
C LYS A 623 44.60 26.18 19.39
N ARG A 624 45.06 25.16 18.63
CA ARG A 624 44.50 24.73 17.35
C ARG A 624 43.13 24.06 17.56
N LEU A 625 43.03 23.07 18.44
CA LEU A 625 41.76 22.41 18.77
C LEU A 625 40.68 23.38 19.30
N ARG A 626 41.08 24.34 20.14
CA ARG A 626 40.16 25.36 20.67
C ARG A 626 39.53 26.24 19.59
N ASN A 627 40.21 26.44 18.47
CA ASN A 627 39.70 27.22 17.35
C ASN A 627 38.81 26.39 16.42
N VAL A 628 39.05 25.07 16.32
CA VAL A 628 38.19 24.15 15.55
C VAL A 628 36.83 23.95 16.24
N ILE A 629 36.82 23.82 17.57
CA ILE A 629 35.59 23.62 18.36
C ILE A 629 34.70 24.88 18.40
N ARG A 630 35.24 26.07 18.10
CA ARG A 630 34.55 27.36 18.23
C ARG A 630 33.84 27.87 16.97
N LYS A 631 33.94 27.19 15.82
CA LYS A 631 33.21 27.61 14.61
C LYS A 631 31.87 26.87 14.51
N PRO A 632 30.71 27.56 14.58
CA PRO A 632 29.44 26.93 14.25
C PRO A 632 29.39 26.68 12.74
N ALA A 633 28.84 25.52 12.36
CA ALA A 633 28.54 25.14 10.98
C ALA A 633 27.27 25.85 10.47
#